data_AF-A0A6N7FCP9-F1
#
_entry.id   AF-A0A6N7FCP9-F1
#
_cell.length_a   1.000
_cell.length_b   1.000
_cell.length_c   1.000
_cell.angle_alpha   90.00
_cell.angle_beta   90.00
_cell.angle_gamma   90.00
#
_symmetry.space_group_name_H-M   'P 1'
#
loop_
_entity.id
_entity.type
_entity.pdbx_description
1 polymer ?
#
loop_
_entity_poly.entity_id
_entity_poly.type
_entity_poly.pdbx_seq_one_letter_code
_entity_poly.pdbx_strand_id
1 'polypeptide(L)'
;MTTDPLPPAYDVTPVSIEEEMKSSYLDYAMSVIVSRALPDVRDGLKPVHRRILFAMKEEGYDWNRPYRKSARVVGDVMGKYHPHGDMAIYDAMVRMAQDFSMRLTLVDGQGNFGSMDGDRAAAMRYTEVRLDRSAEELLEDIDRETVDFQANYDETIREPTVLPARFPNLLVNGAGGIAVGMATNIPPHNLGEVIDACCAMLDNPNISIAELIQHLPGPDFPTGGIILGRTGIHQAYHTGRGSVVIRGRTYFEEVRKDREAIIVTEVPYQVNKARMIERIAEMVREKRIEGISDIRDESDRNGVRVVIELRRDAMAEIVLNQLFRYTPLQTSFGVNMLALNGGRPEMMNLAQVLQAFIAFREEVITRRTIFELGKARDRAHVLAGLAIAVANIDAVIELIRAAKDPVEARTQLMEAAWPAGDVAPLIALIDEPGHRVVDGKYTLSEIQARAILDLRLQRLTGLERGKIAEELEGLSEQIKEFLAILGSREKVRTILREELIGVRERFADERRTTIEDSEFEHDIEDLIQREDMVVTVTHGGYVKRVPLSTYRAQRRGGKGRTGMSTREEDFVTRVYVLSTHTPVLFFSSRGMVYKMKVYKLPVGTPQARGKALVNLLPLGEGEYITTLMPLPEDERECESLDVMFATASGTVRRNRLSDFVNVMANGKIAMKLDEGDRLVWVQTCEDDQDVLLAAAGGKCIRFPVKDVRVFAGRNSTGVRGIRLAKGDEVISMSILRHMEFSVEERKAYLKRRRLERMEGEEEAVNGNGDVDADIEENGAAAGEGFVLDDDRYAEMLVGDQYILTLAANGYGKRSSAYEYTVRGRGGQGIGNIDLSNGEDNSVVSSFPVSEGDQLVLVTDKGQTIRTSVDEIRIAGRSTRGVIVFRVAEDERVVSVSWMGETEEEDEGEDAAPEPAPGDENVEETGGTEEAGE
;
A
#
# COMPACT_ATOMS: atom_id res chain seq x y z
N MET A 1 -29.43 -77.95 43.59
CA MET A 1 -28.39 -77.29 42.77
C MET A 1 -29.13 -76.39 41.80
N THR A 2 -29.14 -75.12 42.15
CA THR A 2 -29.75 -74.00 41.44
C THR A 2 -28.96 -73.74 40.15
N THR A 3 -29.62 -73.84 39.01
CA THR A 3 -29.15 -73.24 37.76
C THR A 3 -29.51 -71.76 37.80
N ASP A 4 -28.50 -70.91 37.99
CA ASP A 4 -28.66 -69.46 37.92
C ASP A 4 -29.18 -69.04 36.53
N PRO A 5 -30.10 -68.07 36.43
CA PRO A 5 -30.51 -67.49 35.17
C PRO A 5 -29.34 -66.71 34.56
N LEU A 6 -29.11 -66.89 33.25
CA LEU A 6 -28.21 -66.06 32.47
C LEU A 6 -28.60 -64.58 32.60
N PRO A 7 -27.63 -63.65 32.75
CA PRO A 7 -27.91 -62.22 32.82
C PRO A 7 -28.58 -61.76 31.51
N PRO A 8 -29.44 -60.73 31.54
CA PRO A 8 -30.09 -60.22 30.34
C PRO A 8 -29.04 -59.83 29.31
N ALA A 9 -29.23 -60.27 28.06
CA ALA A 9 -28.43 -59.83 26.94
C ALA A 9 -28.54 -58.30 26.86
N TYR A 10 -27.44 -57.60 27.14
CA TYR A 10 -27.38 -56.17 26.87
C TYR A 10 -27.64 -55.98 25.37
N ASP A 11 -28.62 -55.14 25.04
CA ASP A 11 -28.93 -54.72 23.68
C ASP A 11 -27.87 -53.72 23.19
N VAL A 12 -26.62 -54.16 23.17
CA VAL A 12 -25.46 -53.40 22.69
C VAL A 12 -25.29 -53.75 21.23
N THR A 13 -25.86 -52.92 20.37
CA THR A 13 -25.58 -52.95 18.95
C THR A 13 -24.23 -52.28 18.70
N PRO A 14 -23.28 -52.94 18.00
CA PRO A 14 -22.00 -52.33 17.66
C PRO A 14 -22.23 -51.20 16.66
N VAL A 15 -21.79 -49.98 17.01
CA VAL A 15 -21.82 -48.81 16.13
C VAL A 15 -20.66 -48.89 15.13
N SER A 16 -20.92 -48.55 13.86
CA SER A 16 -19.86 -48.47 12.85
C SER A 16 -18.86 -47.37 13.18
N ILE A 17 -17.56 -47.63 13.00
CA ILE A 17 -16.52 -46.60 13.18
C ILE A 17 -16.74 -45.38 12.29
N GLU A 18 -17.28 -45.56 11.08
CA GLU A 18 -17.58 -44.46 10.15
C GLU A 18 -18.69 -43.55 10.70
N GLU A 19 -19.73 -44.16 11.28
CA GLU A 19 -20.86 -43.45 11.86
C GLU A 19 -20.45 -42.72 13.14
N GLU A 20 -19.69 -43.39 14.02
CA GLU A 20 -19.16 -42.81 15.24
C GLU A 20 -18.22 -41.63 14.95
N MET A 21 -17.27 -41.79 14.02
CA MET A 21 -16.36 -40.71 13.62
C MET A 21 -17.10 -39.50 13.07
N LYS A 22 -18.15 -39.72 12.27
CA LYS A 22 -18.97 -38.65 11.71
C LYS A 22 -19.77 -37.92 12.80
N SER A 23 -20.42 -38.66 13.71
CA SER A 23 -21.20 -38.08 14.80
C SER A 23 -20.32 -37.30 15.77
N SER A 24 -19.27 -37.93 16.29
CA SER A 24 -18.33 -37.31 17.23
C SER A 24 -17.65 -36.05 16.65
N TYR A 25 -17.26 -36.07 15.37
CA TYR A 25 -16.71 -34.89 14.72
C TYR A 25 -17.74 -33.76 14.56
N LEU A 26 -18.98 -34.10 14.17
CA LEU A 26 -20.04 -33.12 13.99
C LEU A 26 -20.43 -32.46 15.31
N ASP A 27 -20.57 -33.24 16.39
CA ASP A 27 -20.91 -32.74 17.72
C ASP A 27 -19.82 -31.80 18.26
N TYR A 28 -18.54 -32.20 18.13
CA TYR A 28 -17.42 -31.34 18.47
C TYR A 28 -17.40 -30.05 17.63
N ALA A 29 -17.58 -30.16 16.31
CA ALA A 29 -17.60 -29.00 15.42
C ALA A 29 -18.72 -28.02 15.77
N MET A 30 -19.94 -28.52 15.96
CA MET A 30 -21.10 -27.70 16.34
C MET A 30 -20.90 -27.02 17.69
N SER A 31 -20.37 -27.73 18.69
CA SER A 31 -20.04 -27.16 20.00
C SER A 31 -19.01 -26.04 19.90
N VAL A 32 -17.96 -26.20 19.08
CA VAL A 32 -16.94 -25.16 18.86
C VAL A 32 -17.52 -23.95 18.13
N ILE A 33 -18.37 -24.15 17.13
CA ILE A 33 -18.98 -23.07 16.36
C ILE A 33 -19.93 -22.23 17.22
N VAL A 34 -20.88 -22.87 17.90
CA VAL A 34 -21.97 -22.19 18.61
C VAL A 34 -21.56 -21.70 20.00
N SER A 35 -20.74 -22.48 20.71
CA SER A 35 -20.50 -22.28 22.14
C SER A 35 -19.07 -21.87 22.49
N ARG A 36 -18.23 -21.51 21.50
CA ARG A 36 -16.83 -21.11 21.75
C ARG A 36 -16.32 -20.00 20.85
N ALA A 37 -16.34 -20.19 19.54
CA ALA A 37 -15.48 -19.42 18.62
C ALA A 37 -16.12 -18.12 18.10
N LEU A 38 -17.42 -18.15 17.78
CA LEU A 38 -18.14 -17.05 17.15
C LEU A 38 -18.88 -16.18 18.19
N PRO A 39 -18.93 -14.85 18.00
CA PRO A 39 -19.77 -13.96 18.81
C PRO A 39 -21.25 -14.06 18.38
N ASP A 40 -22.17 -13.69 19.28
CA ASP A 40 -23.58 -13.48 18.94
C ASP A 40 -23.80 -12.06 18.42
N VAL A 41 -24.64 -11.88 17.39
CA VAL A 41 -24.90 -10.56 16.78
C VAL A 41 -25.59 -9.59 17.73
N ARG A 42 -26.33 -10.10 18.72
CA ARG A 42 -27.15 -9.31 19.65
C ARG A 42 -26.32 -8.55 20.69
N ASP A 43 -25.28 -9.17 21.23
CA ASP A 43 -24.41 -8.57 22.25
C ASP A 43 -22.94 -8.46 21.85
N GLY A 44 -22.53 -9.06 20.72
CA GLY A 44 -21.16 -9.05 20.24
C GLY A 44 -20.17 -9.88 21.06
N LEU A 45 -20.65 -10.70 21.99
CA LEU A 45 -19.81 -11.42 22.93
C LEU A 45 -19.72 -12.92 22.61
N LYS A 46 -18.56 -13.48 22.94
CA LYS A 46 -18.37 -14.93 23.04
C LYS A 46 -18.81 -15.41 24.42
N PRO A 47 -19.10 -16.71 24.60
CA PRO A 47 -19.54 -17.25 25.88
C PRO A 47 -18.58 -16.95 27.05
N VAL A 48 -17.27 -16.99 26.83
CA VAL A 48 -16.29 -16.67 27.90
C VAL A 48 -16.39 -15.21 28.36
N HIS A 49 -16.55 -14.25 27.44
CA HIS A 49 -16.70 -12.84 27.79
C HIS A 49 -18.02 -12.61 28.55
N ARG A 50 -19.12 -13.20 28.08
CA ARG A 50 -20.44 -13.11 28.71
C ARG A 50 -20.42 -13.64 30.15
N ARG A 51 -19.79 -14.79 30.36
CA ARG A 51 -19.65 -15.41 31.69
C ARG A 51 -18.79 -14.57 32.64
N ILE A 52 -17.70 -13.97 32.15
CA ILE A 52 -16.87 -13.06 32.96
C ILE A 52 -17.70 -11.86 33.42
N LEU A 53 -18.34 -11.14 32.49
CA LEU A 53 -19.13 -9.95 32.82
C LEU A 53 -20.32 -10.28 33.74
N PHE A 54 -21.01 -11.38 33.48
CA PHE A 54 -22.13 -11.84 34.31
C PHE A 54 -21.69 -12.23 35.73
N ALA A 55 -20.61 -13.00 35.87
CA ALA A 55 -20.07 -13.36 37.20
C ALA A 55 -19.65 -12.12 37.99
N MET A 56 -19.02 -11.14 37.34
CA MET A 56 -18.65 -9.87 37.97
C MET A 56 -19.88 -9.07 38.41
N LYS A 57 -20.98 -9.13 37.66
CA LYS A 57 -22.26 -8.49 38.03
C LYS A 57 -22.91 -9.18 39.23
N GLU A 58 -22.97 -10.52 39.22
CA GLU A 58 -23.57 -11.31 40.30
C GLU A 58 -22.84 -11.08 41.65
N GLU A 59 -21.52 -10.96 41.61
CA GLU A 59 -20.70 -10.68 42.81
C GLU A 59 -20.64 -9.18 43.20
N GLY A 60 -21.28 -8.30 42.43
CA GLY A 60 -21.36 -6.86 42.72
C GLY A 60 -20.04 -6.10 42.55
N TYR A 61 -19.25 -6.43 41.53
CA TYR A 61 -18.00 -5.76 41.19
C TYR A 61 -18.21 -4.55 40.26
N ASP A 62 -19.22 -3.73 40.55
CA ASP A 62 -19.56 -2.54 39.76
C ASP A 62 -18.40 -1.52 39.73
N TRP A 63 -18.39 -0.64 38.71
CA TRP A 63 -17.34 0.34 38.48
C TRP A 63 -17.11 1.31 39.65
N ASN A 64 -18.13 1.57 40.47
CA ASN A 64 -18.04 2.46 41.63
C ASN A 64 -17.57 1.76 42.92
N ARG A 65 -17.22 0.47 42.84
CA ARG A 65 -16.69 -0.32 43.95
C ARG A 65 -15.16 -0.39 43.90
N PRO A 66 -14.50 -0.75 45.04
CA PRO A 66 -13.07 -0.98 45.03
C PRO A 66 -12.70 -2.17 44.16
N TYR A 67 -11.51 -2.15 43.57
CA TYR A 67 -10.98 -3.26 42.77
C TYR A 67 -10.96 -4.60 43.56
N ARG A 68 -10.97 -5.71 42.80
CA ARG A 68 -10.93 -7.08 43.33
C ARG A 68 -9.84 -7.88 42.64
N LYS A 69 -9.22 -8.82 43.36
CA LYS A 69 -8.18 -9.68 42.79
C LYS A 69 -8.72 -10.46 41.58
N SER A 70 -8.00 -10.40 40.47
CA SER A 70 -8.33 -11.14 39.25
C SER A 70 -8.50 -12.64 39.49
N ALA A 71 -7.67 -13.21 40.36
CA ALA A 71 -7.76 -14.63 40.74
C ALA A 71 -9.12 -15.02 41.34
N ARG A 72 -9.81 -14.11 42.03
CA ARG A 72 -11.15 -14.36 42.58
C ARG A 72 -12.18 -14.42 41.45
N VAL A 73 -12.19 -13.43 40.56
CA VAL A 73 -13.08 -13.41 39.38
C VAL A 73 -12.90 -14.65 38.52
N VAL A 74 -11.65 -15.01 38.21
CA VAL A 74 -11.34 -16.22 37.42
C VAL A 74 -11.83 -17.49 38.12
N GLY A 75 -11.63 -17.59 39.44
CA GLY A 75 -12.12 -18.72 40.24
C GLY A 75 -13.64 -18.84 40.23
N ASP A 76 -14.35 -17.72 40.40
CA ASP A 76 -15.82 -17.67 40.40
C ASP A 76 -16.37 -18.05 39.02
N VAL A 77 -15.81 -17.52 37.94
CA VAL A 77 -16.21 -17.86 36.56
C VAL A 77 -15.95 -19.34 36.26
N MET A 78 -14.79 -19.85 36.65
CA MET A 78 -14.40 -21.24 36.41
C MET A 78 -15.28 -22.22 37.18
N GLY A 79 -15.56 -21.92 38.46
CA GLY A 79 -16.34 -22.77 39.34
C GLY A 79 -17.84 -22.78 39.04
N LYS A 80 -18.39 -21.67 38.54
CA LYS A 80 -19.84 -21.53 38.28
C LYS A 80 -20.23 -21.80 36.83
N TYR A 81 -19.52 -21.23 35.86
CA TYR A 81 -20.02 -21.13 34.47
C TYR A 81 -19.08 -21.71 33.39
N HIS A 82 -17.77 -21.67 33.60
CA HIS A 82 -16.79 -21.98 32.54
C HIS A 82 -15.81 -23.08 32.99
N PRO A 83 -16.17 -24.38 32.84
CA PRO A 83 -15.37 -25.51 33.33
C PRO A 83 -14.19 -25.83 32.38
N HIS A 84 -13.40 -24.80 32.06
CA HIS A 84 -12.21 -24.86 31.22
C HIS A 84 -11.06 -24.14 31.94
N GLY A 85 -9.84 -24.27 31.40
CA GLY A 85 -8.64 -23.76 32.05
C GLY A 85 -8.71 -22.28 32.43
N ASP A 86 -8.23 -21.98 33.63
CA ASP A 86 -8.11 -20.64 34.23
C ASP A 86 -7.42 -19.62 33.31
N MET A 87 -6.36 -20.03 32.61
CA MET A 87 -5.60 -19.17 31.71
C MET A 87 -6.47 -18.57 30.59
N ALA A 88 -7.38 -19.36 30.00
CA ALA A 88 -8.24 -18.86 28.90
C ALA A 88 -9.22 -17.78 29.39
N ILE A 89 -9.73 -17.93 30.63
CA ILE A 89 -10.60 -16.94 31.27
C ILE A 89 -9.78 -15.68 31.59
N TYR A 90 -8.59 -15.85 32.17
CA TYR A 90 -7.72 -14.74 32.52
C TYR A 90 -7.26 -13.94 31.30
N ASP A 91 -6.81 -14.60 30.24
CA ASP A 91 -6.37 -13.93 29.00
C ASP A 91 -7.52 -13.17 28.32
N ALA A 92 -8.73 -13.74 28.34
CA ALA A 92 -9.93 -13.05 27.85
C ALA A 92 -10.26 -11.80 28.68
N MET A 93 -10.16 -11.90 30.01
CA MET A 93 -10.36 -10.76 30.92
C MET A 93 -9.29 -9.69 30.76
N VAL A 94 -8.02 -10.09 30.60
CA VAL A 94 -6.90 -9.18 30.36
C VAL A 94 -7.14 -8.37 29.09
N ARG A 95 -7.56 -9.03 28.00
CA ARG A 95 -7.87 -8.35 26.74
C ARG A 95 -9.00 -7.33 26.89
N MET A 96 -9.98 -7.59 27.76
CA MET A 96 -11.08 -6.66 28.04
C MET A 96 -10.67 -5.39 28.81
N ALA A 97 -9.47 -5.38 29.38
CA ALA A 97 -8.89 -4.25 30.10
C ALA A 97 -7.76 -3.53 29.33
N GLN A 98 -7.38 -4.02 28.15
CA GLN A 98 -6.33 -3.43 27.32
C GLN A 98 -6.92 -2.41 26.34
N ASP A 99 -6.58 -1.14 26.51
CA ASP A 99 -7.01 -0.01 25.67
C ASP A 99 -6.46 -0.04 24.24
N PHE A 100 -5.33 -0.72 24.01
CA PHE A 100 -4.77 -0.98 22.68
C PHE A 100 -5.40 -2.21 21.98
N SER A 101 -6.17 -3.02 22.71
CA SER A 101 -6.83 -4.23 22.19
C SER A 101 -8.34 -4.05 21.98
N MET A 102 -8.99 -3.20 22.78
CA MET A 102 -10.43 -2.91 22.68
C MET A 102 -10.66 -1.43 22.51
N ARG A 103 -11.57 -1.07 21.59
CA ARG A 103 -11.90 0.33 21.30
C ARG A 103 -12.67 0.99 22.43
N LEU A 104 -13.48 0.20 23.14
CA LEU A 104 -14.18 0.54 24.38
C LEU A 104 -13.97 -0.61 25.36
N THR A 105 -13.11 -0.41 26.36
CA THR A 105 -12.82 -1.40 27.41
C THR A 105 -14.10 -1.80 28.15
N LEU A 106 -14.17 -3.05 28.62
CA LEU A 106 -15.32 -3.57 29.39
C LEU A 106 -14.93 -3.95 30.82
N VAL A 107 -13.62 -4.04 31.10
CA VAL A 107 -13.07 -4.30 32.42
C VAL A 107 -12.08 -3.20 32.74
N ASP A 108 -12.24 -2.58 33.91
CA ASP A 108 -11.28 -1.62 34.45
C ASP A 108 -10.25 -2.39 35.27
N GLY A 109 -8.99 -2.39 34.81
CA GLY A 109 -7.89 -3.15 35.38
C GLY A 109 -6.85 -2.28 36.08
N GLN A 110 -6.41 -2.71 37.26
CA GLN A 110 -5.30 -2.13 38.00
C GLN A 110 -4.12 -3.12 38.07
N GLY A 111 -2.97 -2.71 37.57
CA GLY A 111 -1.73 -3.51 37.54
C GLY A 111 -1.14 -3.60 36.12
N ASN A 112 -0.22 -4.55 35.91
CA ASN A 112 0.35 -4.79 34.59
C ASN A 112 -0.53 -5.75 33.78
N PHE A 113 -1.24 -5.20 32.79
CA PHE A 113 -2.11 -5.94 31.85
C PHE A 113 -1.43 -6.23 30.51
N GLY A 114 -0.10 -6.13 30.43
CA GLY A 114 0.67 -6.32 29.19
C GLY A 114 0.84 -5.03 28.40
N SER A 115 1.55 -5.13 27.28
CA SER A 115 1.94 -3.98 26.45
C SER A 115 1.81 -4.29 24.94
N MET A 116 1.91 -3.25 24.12
CA MET A 116 1.97 -3.38 22.65
C MET A 116 3.26 -4.08 22.16
N ASP A 117 4.26 -4.26 23.03
CA ASP A 117 5.49 -5.00 22.76
C ASP A 117 5.30 -6.52 22.87
N GLY A 118 4.10 -6.96 23.27
CA GLY A 118 3.77 -8.38 23.44
C GLY A 118 4.16 -8.93 24.81
N ASP A 119 4.51 -8.06 25.75
CA ASP A 119 4.65 -8.46 27.14
C ASP A 119 3.32 -9.00 27.65
N ARG A 120 3.38 -10.18 28.27
CA ARG A 120 2.20 -10.77 28.90
C ARG A 120 1.81 -9.98 30.13
N ALA A 121 0.52 -9.99 30.46
CA ALA A 121 0.06 -9.49 31.74
C ALA A 121 0.75 -10.20 32.91
N ALA A 122 0.88 -9.50 34.03
CA ALA A 122 1.31 -10.11 35.27
C ALA A 122 0.32 -11.22 35.68
N ALA A 123 0.76 -12.15 36.53
CA ALA A 123 -0.12 -13.22 37.01
C ALA A 123 -1.35 -12.67 37.75
N MET A 124 -2.49 -13.36 37.65
CA MET A 124 -3.79 -12.99 38.22
C MET A 124 -3.83 -12.76 39.74
N ARG A 125 -2.76 -13.12 40.47
CA ARG A 125 -2.58 -12.82 41.89
C ARG A 125 -2.16 -11.37 42.17
N TYR A 126 -1.58 -10.70 41.17
CA TYR A 126 -1.10 -9.32 41.29
C TYR A 126 -2.08 -8.30 40.71
N THR A 127 -2.74 -8.65 39.61
CA THR A 127 -3.72 -7.77 38.96
C THR A 127 -5.04 -7.72 39.74
N GLU A 128 -5.69 -6.57 39.66
CA GLU A 128 -7.02 -6.35 40.20
C GLU A 128 -7.94 -5.79 39.12
N VAL A 129 -9.22 -6.09 39.20
CA VAL A 129 -10.24 -5.73 38.20
C VAL A 129 -11.54 -5.32 38.87
N ARG A 130 -12.35 -4.57 38.14
CA ARG A 130 -13.79 -4.34 38.35
C ARG A 130 -14.45 -4.11 36.98
N LEU A 131 -15.78 -4.06 36.94
CA LEU A 131 -16.48 -3.72 35.70
C LEU A 131 -16.12 -2.28 35.29
N ASP A 132 -15.88 -2.08 33.99
CA ASP A 132 -15.83 -0.74 33.44
C ASP A 132 -17.25 -0.15 33.38
N ARG A 133 -17.37 1.18 33.39
CA ARG A 133 -18.65 1.88 33.33
C ARG A 133 -19.41 1.55 32.05
N SER A 134 -18.71 1.32 30.94
CA SER A 134 -19.28 0.88 29.66
C SER A 134 -19.93 -0.51 29.73
N ALA A 135 -19.40 -1.42 30.55
CA ALA A 135 -19.93 -2.78 30.68
C ALA A 135 -21.26 -2.82 31.43
N GLU A 136 -21.54 -1.81 32.27
CA GLU A 136 -22.83 -1.68 32.94
C GLU A 136 -23.97 -1.56 31.92
N GLU A 137 -23.78 -0.82 30.82
CA GLU A 137 -24.76 -0.70 29.72
C GLU A 137 -25.01 -2.03 28.98
N LEU A 138 -24.11 -3.01 29.12
CA LEU A 138 -24.34 -4.35 28.59
C LEU A 138 -25.18 -5.21 29.52
N LEU A 139 -25.11 -4.97 30.83
CA LEU A 139 -25.68 -5.81 31.89
C LEU A 139 -26.93 -5.22 32.53
N GLU A 140 -27.25 -3.95 32.27
CA GLU A 140 -28.40 -3.28 32.86
C GLU A 140 -29.72 -3.97 32.47
N ASP A 141 -30.66 -4.01 33.41
CA ASP A 141 -31.96 -4.69 33.29
C ASP A 141 -31.90 -6.23 33.15
N ILE A 142 -30.76 -6.88 33.37
CA ILE A 142 -30.63 -8.35 33.27
C ILE A 142 -31.49 -9.11 34.30
N ASP A 143 -31.81 -8.48 35.43
CA ASP A 143 -32.66 -9.01 36.50
C ASP A 143 -34.17 -8.83 36.25
N ARG A 144 -34.55 -8.20 35.14
CA ARG A 144 -35.94 -7.88 34.76
C ARG A 144 -36.50 -8.82 33.69
N GLU A 145 -36.03 -10.07 33.68
CA GLU A 145 -36.45 -11.10 32.72
C GLU A 145 -36.32 -10.67 31.24
N THR A 146 -35.34 -9.80 30.94
CA THR A 146 -35.16 -9.22 29.59
C THR A 146 -34.52 -10.17 28.58
N VAL A 147 -33.87 -11.24 29.06
CA VAL A 147 -33.16 -12.22 28.24
C VAL A 147 -33.42 -13.62 28.79
N ASP A 148 -33.22 -14.63 27.96
CA ASP A 148 -33.38 -16.02 28.37
C ASP A 148 -32.16 -16.54 29.12
N PHE A 149 -32.43 -17.31 30.16
CA PHE A 149 -31.43 -18.00 30.97
C PHE A 149 -31.44 -19.49 30.67
N GLN A 150 -30.27 -20.08 30.51
CA GLN A 150 -30.08 -21.52 30.37
C GLN A 150 -29.42 -22.10 31.63
N ALA A 151 -29.55 -23.40 31.82
CA ALA A 151 -28.80 -24.11 32.85
C ALA A 151 -27.29 -24.05 32.53
N ASN A 152 -26.45 -23.96 33.56
CA ASN A 152 -25.00 -24.11 33.40
C ASN A 152 -24.64 -25.59 33.12
N TYR A 153 -23.35 -25.90 33.04
CA TYR A 153 -22.87 -27.22 32.64
C TYR A 153 -23.23 -28.38 33.59
N ASP A 154 -23.56 -28.11 34.85
CA ASP A 154 -23.98 -29.11 35.86
C ASP A 154 -25.44 -28.92 36.33
N GLU A 155 -26.17 -28.03 35.67
CA GLU A 155 -27.58 -27.71 35.93
C GLU A 155 -27.90 -27.20 37.35
N THR A 156 -26.90 -26.76 38.11
CA THR A 156 -27.10 -26.25 39.48
C THR A 156 -27.44 -24.76 39.54
N ILE A 157 -27.02 -23.99 38.54
CA ILE A 157 -27.26 -22.55 38.43
C ILE A 157 -27.66 -22.17 37.00
N ARG A 158 -28.10 -20.93 36.81
CA ARG A 158 -28.51 -20.42 35.50
C ARG A 158 -27.56 -19.33 35.00
N GLU A 159 -27.34 -19.29 33.70
CA GLU A 159 -26.55 -18.26 33.01
C GLU A 159 -27.35 -17.64 31.86
N PRO A 160 -27.13 -16.35 31.52
CA PRO A 160 -27.81 -15.70 30.41
C PRO A 160 -27.28 -16.21 29.06
N THR A 161 -28.18 -16.44 28.12
CA THR A 161 -27.84 -16.84 26.74
C THR A 161 -27.20 -15.69 25.96
N VAL A 162 -27.70 -14.47 26.18
CA VAL A 162 -27.19 -13.18 25.66
C VAL A 162 -27.33 -12.11 26.73
N LEU A 163 -26.57 -11.02 26.63
CA LEU A 163 -26.75 -9.86 27.50
C LEU A 163 -27.75 -8.85 26.91
N PRO A 164 -28.48 -8.07 27.75
CA PRO A 164 -29.44 -7.07 27.28
C PRO A 164 -28.85 -6.03 26.32
N ALA A 165 -27.57 -5.68 26.48
CA ALA A 165 -26.75 -4.87 25.56
C ALA A 165 -27.43 -3.59 25.03
N ARG A 166 -27.23 -2.43 25.68
CA ARG A 166 -27.82 -1.14 25.22
C ARG A 166 -27.14 -0.51 24.00
N PHE A 167 -25.98 -1.03 23.58
CA PHE A 167 -25.29 -0.58 22.36
C PHE A 167 -24.75 -1.77 21.56
N PRO A 168 -24.56 -1.64 20.23
CA PRO A 168 -24.14 -2.72 19.35
C PRO A 168 -22.64 -3.04 19.48
N ASN A 169 -22.28 -3.68 20.59
CA ASN A 169 -20.89 -3.98 20.95
C ASN A 169 -20.13 -4.82 19.90
N LEU A 170 -20.83 -5.63 19.09
CA LEU A 170 -20.22 -6.37 17.97
C LEU A 170 -19.46 -5.43 17.00
N LEU A 171 -20.04 -4.28 16.67
CA LEU A 171 -19.42 -3.31 15.77
C LEU A 171 -18.43 -2.41 16.51
N VAL A 172 -18.79 -1.98 17.73
CA VAL A 172 -17.97 -1.05 18.53
C VAL A 172 -16.60 -1.66 18.83
N ASN A 173 -16.57 -2.88 19.38
CA ASN A 173 -15.33 -3.53 19.77
C ASN A 173 -14.80 -4.55 18.75
N GLY A 174 -15.63 -4.93 17.78
CA GLY A 174 -15.28 -6.01 16.86
C GLY A 174 -15.22 -7.37 17.54
N ALA A 175 -14.83 -8.38 16.77
CA ALA A 175 -14.66 -9.74 17.26
C ALA A 175 -13.76 -10.54 16.33
N GLY A 176 -12.89 -11.37 16.88
CA GLY A 176 -12.05 -12.29 16.12
C GLY A 176 -12.17 -13.70 16.65
N GLY A 177 -12.24 -14.71 15.78
CA GLY A 177 -12.36 -16.11 16.19
C GLY A 177 -12.18 -17.10 15.04
N ILE A 178 -11.59 -18.24 15.34
CA ILE A 178 -11.41 -19.35 14.40
C ILE A 178 -12.21 -20.53 14.95
N ALA A 179 -13.16 -21.04 14.16
CA ALA A 179 -14.00 -22.18 14.47
C ALA A 179 -13.62 -23.38 13.59
N VAL A 180 -14.44 -24.43 13.58
CA VAL A 180 -14.25 -25.56 12.66
C VAL A 180 -14.83 -25.19 11.28
N GLY A 181 -13.97 -25.10 10.27
CA GLY A 181 -14.37 -24.81 8.88
C GLY A 181 -14.76 -23.36 8.59
N MET A 182 -14.69 -22.46 9.57
CA MET A 182 -15.05 -21.05 9.41
C MET A 182 -14.25 -20.15 10.37
N ALA A 183 -14.22 -18.85 10.08
CA ALA A 183 -13.57 -17.85 10.91
C ALA A 183 -14.39 -16.55 10.89
N THR A 184 -14.14 -15.68 11.85
CA THR A 184 -14.70 -14.33 11.95
C THR A 184 -13.59 -13.34 12.30
N ASN A 185 -13.66 -12.16 11.71
CA ASN A 185 -12.75 -11.07 11.98
C ASN A 185 -13.44 -9.73 11.66
N ILE A 186 -14.04 -9.13 12.68
CA ILE A 186 -14.85 -7.92 12.61
C ILE A 186 -14.02 -6.79 13.22
N PRO A 187 -13.76 -5.70 12.49
CA PRO A 187 -12.99 -4.58 13.02
C PRO A 187 -13.84 -3.74 13.99
N PRO A 188 -13.21 -3.07 14.97
CA PRO A 188 -13.88 -2.10 15.83
C PRO A 188 -14.30 -0.84 15.05
N HIS A 189 -15.26 -0.11 15.61
CA HIS A 189 -15.84 1.11 15.06
C HIS A 189 -16.05 2.15 16.17
N ASN A 190 -16.18 3.42 15.77
CA ASN A 190 -16.47 4.50 16.71
C ASN A 190 -17.90 4.35 17.26
N LEU A 191 -18.05 4.39 18.59
CA LEU A 191 -19.35 4.21 19.26
C LEU A 191 -20.38 5.26 18.83
N GLY A 192 -19.97 6.53 18.75
CA GLY A 192 -20.86 7.64 18.39
C GLY A 192 -21.42 7.48 16.98
N GLU A 193 -20.56 7.16 16.03
CA GLU A 193 -20.95 6.91 14.63
C GLU A 193 -21.85 5.68 14.47
N VAL A 194 -21.58 4.60 15.21
CA VAL A 194 -22.43 3.40 15.19
C VAL A 194 -23.82 3.71 15.75
N ILE A 195 -23.90 4.50 16.83
CA ILE A 195 -25.19 4.95 17.37
C ILE A 195 -25.91 5.86 16.37
N ASP A 196 -25.20 6.79 15.73
CA ASP A 196 -25.77 7.66 14.70
C ASP A 196 -26.34 6.84 13.53
N ALA A 197 -25.65 5.75 13.12
CA ALA A 197 -26.14 4.80 12.12
C ALA A 197 -27.38 4.02 12.59
N CYS A 198 -27.44 3.60 13.87
CA CYS A 198 -28.64 3.01 14.45
C CYS A 198 -29.82 3.99 14.43
N CYS A 199 -29.60 5.24 14.84
CA CYS A 199 -30.62 6.28 14.84
C CYS A 199 -31.14 6.57 13.43
N ALA A 200 -30.25 6.65 12.43
CA ALA A 200 -30.61 6.83 11.03
C ALA A 200 -31.46 5.66 10.50
N MET A 201 -31.15 4.42 10.90
CA MET A 201 -31.95 3.24 10.54
C MET A 201 -33.31 3.20 11.26
N LEU A 202 -33.40 3.73 12.48
CA LEU A 202 -34.68 3.90 13.17
C LEU A 202 -35.58 4.93 12.46
N ASP A 203 -35.00 6.00 11.92
CA ASP A 203 -35.71 7.03 11.15
C ASP A 203 -36.14 6.51 9.77
N ASN A 204 -35.27 5.75 9.09
CA ASN A 204 -35.56 5.11 7.82
C ASN A 204 -35.16 3.62 7.83
N PRO A 205 -36.10 2.70 8.09
CA PRO A 205 -35.81 1.26 8.09
C PRO A 205 -35.30 0.70 6.75
N ASN A 206 -35.52 1.42 5.64
CA ASN A 206 -35.06 1.04 4.31
C ASN A 206 -33.80 1.82 3.87
N ILE A 207 -33.10 2.46 4.82
CA ILE A 207 -31.85 3.17 4.54
C ILE A 207 -30.86 2.26 3.82
N SER A 208 -30.27 2.75 2.74
CA SER A 208 -29.29 2.00 1.96
C SER A 208 -27.94 1.94 2.67
N ILE A 209 -27.10 0.95 2.32
CA ILE A 209 -25.74 0.85 2.85
C ILE A 209 -24.91 2.09 2.47
N ALA A 210 -25.14 2.67 1.30
CA ALA A 210 -24.47 3.90 0.85
C ALA A 210 -24.82 5.12 1.74
N GLU A 211 -26.05 5.20 2.22
CA GLU A 211 -26.47 6.23 3.17
C GLU A 211 -25.95 5.94 4.59
N LEU A 212 -25.95 4.67 5.03
CA LEU A 212 -25.35 4.28 6.32
C LEU A 212 -23.86 4.64 6.42
N ILE A 213 -23.11 4.53 5.31
CA ILE A 213 -21.69 4.92 5.25
C ILE A 213 -21.47 6.41 5.56
N GLN A 214 -22.48 7.27 5.35
CA GLN A 214 -22.37 8.68 5.70
C GLN A 214 -22.36 8.90 7.22
N HIS A 215 -23.00 8.00 7.97
CA HIS A 215 -23.02 8.01 9.43
C HIS A 215 -21.89 7.18 10.03
N LEU A 216 -21.45 6.12 9.33
CA LEU A 216 -20.35 5.23 9.73
C LEU A 216 -19.33 5.11 8.58
N PRO A 217 -18.37 6.06 8.45
CA PRO A 217 -17.45 6.12 7.31
C PRO A 217 -16.52 4.91 7.20
N GLY A 218 -16.19 4.26 8.32
CA GLY A 218 -15.26 3.14 8.34
C GLY A 218 -14.91 2.65 9.75
N PRO A 219 -14.07 1.61 9.85
CA PRO A 219 -13.51 1.14 11.12
C PRO A 219 -12.79 2.24 11.91
N ASP A 220 -12.73 2.09 13.23
CA ASP A 220 -11.97 2.97 14.14
C ASP A 220 -11.16 2.11 15.11
N PHE A 221 -9.85 2.10 14.94
CA PHE A 221 -8.97 1.21 15.69
C PHE A 221 -8.47 1.87 16.98
N PRO A 222 -8.32 1.10 18.09
CA PRO A 222 -7.84 1.64 19.34
C PRO A 222 -6.44 2.27 19.26
N THR A 223 -5.60 1.78 18.34
CA THR A 223 -4.22 2.25 18.12
C THR A 223 -4.11 3.40 17.12
N GLY A 224 -5.22 3.93 16.63
CA GLY A 224 -5.24 4.99 15.61
C GLY A 224 -4.85 4.46 14.22
N GLY A 225 -3.87 5.10 13.60
CA GLY A 225 -3.37 4.81 12.26
C GLY A 225 -4.16 5.49 11.14
N ILE A 226 -3.78 5.14 9.92
CA ILE A 226 -4.33 5.68 8.68
C ILE A 226 -4.90 4.51 7.87
N ILE A 227 -6.19 4.56 7.54
CA ILE A 227 -6.78 3.65 6.56
C ILE A 227 -6.56 4.23 5.15
N LEU A 228 -6.08 3.39 4.24
CA LEU A 228 -5.84 3.76 2.85
C LEU A 228 -6.97 3.25 1.96
N GLY A 229 -7.65 4.18 1.30
CA GLY A 229 -8.76 3.88 0.41
C GLY A 229 -10.06 3.52 1.13
N ARG A 230 -11.14 3.46 0.34
CA ARG A 230 -12.49 3.12 0.84
C ARG A 230 -13.05 1.85 0.22
N THR A 231 -12.44 1.33 -0.85
CA THR A 231 -12.98 0.17 -1.60
C THR A 231 -13.13 -1.04 -0.69
N GLY A 232 -12.11 -1.32 0.13
CA GLY A 232 -12.13 -2.42 1.09
C GLY A 232 -13.22 -2.30 2.16
N ILE A 233 -13.45 -1.08 2.66
CA ILE A 233 -14.51 -0.78 3.64
C ILE A 233 -15.89 -1.00 2.99
N HIS A 234 -16.10 -0.42 1.81
CA HIS A 234 -17.37 -0.51 1.10
C HIS A 234 -17.72 -1.96 0.77
N GLN A 235 -16.75 -2.74 0.29
CA GLN A 235 -16.93 -4.17 0.03
C GLN A 235 -17.33 -4.93 1.30
N ALA A 236 -16.64 -4.66 2.42
CA ALA A 236 -16.94 -5.27 3.72
C ALA A 236 -18.36 -4.94 4.19
N TYR A 237 -18.79 -3.68 4.07
CA TYR A 237 -20.13 -3.28 4.51
C TYR A 237 -21.25 -3.80 3.62
N HIS A 238 -21.02 -4.02 2.32
CA HIS A 238 -22.03 -4.57 1.42
C HIS A 238 -22.15 -6.10 1.50
N THR A 239 -21.02 -6.79 1.70
CA THR A 239 -20.95 -8.26 1.54
C THR A 239 -20.60 -9.03 2.82
N GLY A 240 -20.16 -8.32 3.87
CA GLY A 240 -19.56 -8.92 5.06
C GLY A 240 -18.09 -9.31 4.89
N ARG A 241 -17.48 -9.10 3.71
CA ARG A 241 -16.06 -9.40 3.43
C ARG A 241 -15.34 -8.26 2.74
N GLY A 242 -14.11 -7.98 3.15
CA GLY A 242 -13.27 -6.96 2.51
C GLY A 242 -11.87 -6.95 3.10
N SER A 243 -10.96 -6.16 2.50
CA SER A 243 -9.60 -5.99 3.00
C SER A 243 -9.34 -4.50 3.23
N VAL A 244 -9.13 -4.10 4.48
CA VAL A 244 -8.88 -2.71 4.86
C VAL A 244 -7.39 -2.54 5.07
N VAL A 245 -6.73 -1.71 4.27
CA VAL A 245 -5.30 -1.44 4.42
C VAL A 245 -5.10 -0.39 5.51
N ILE A 246 -4.22 -0.69 6.46
CA ILE A 246 -3.92 0.14 7.63
C ILE A 246 -2.42 0.46 7.60
N ARG A 247 -2.08 1.74 7.78
CA ARG A 247 -0.74 2.28 7.83
C ARG A 247 -0.49 2.97 9.17
N GLY A 248 0.71 2.84 9.71
CA GLY A 248 1.14 3.58 10.90
C GLY A 248 1.29 5.07 10.61
N ARG A 249 1.07 5.92 11.62
CA ARG A 249 1.23 7.37 11.47
C ARG A 249 2.69 7.75 11.63
N THR A 250 3.21 8.47 10.64
CA THR A 250 4.61 8.90 10.60
C THR A 250 4.75 10.37 10.26
N TYR A 251 5.84 11.00 10.72
CA TYR A 251 6.27 12.32 10.26
C TYR A 251 7.82 12.40 10.23
N PHE A 252 8.35 13.42 9.57
CA PHE A 252 9.80 13.65 9.47
C PHE A 252 10.27 14.67 10.52
N GLU A 253 11.40 14.40 11.17
CA GLU A 253 12.00 15.25 12.20
C GLU A 253 13.51 15.38 11.97
N GLU A 254 14.06 16.59 12.06
CA GLU A 254 15.51 16.79 12.05
C GLU A 254 16.06 16.58 13.45
N VAL A 255 16.79 15.46 13.66
CA VAL A 255 17.27 15.07 15.00
C VAL A 255 18.60 15.73 15.34
N ARG A 256 19.43 15.99 14.32
CA ARG A 256 20.73 16.67 14.39
C ARG A 256 20.98 17.40 13.07
N LYS A 257 21.86 18.40 13.08
CA LYS A 257 22.24 19.15 11.88
C LYS A 257 22.60 18.20 10.73
N ASP A 258 21.87 18.31 9.63
CA ASP A 258 22.00 17.49 8.40
C ASP A 258 21.68 16.00 8.62
N ARG A 259 20.81 15.65 9.58
CA ARG A 259 20.26 14.29 9.78
C ARG A 259 18.76 14.31 10.08
N GLU A 260 18.00 13.79 9.14
CA GLU A 260 16.57 13.53 9.30
C GLU A 260 16.29 12.16 9.93
N ALA A 261 15.14 12.03 10.57
CA ALA A 261 14.57 10.77 11.02
C ALA A 261 13.09 10.66 10.67
N ILE A 262 12.64 9.43 10.50
CA ILE A 262 11.23 9.08 10.41
C ILE A 262 10.76 8.74 11.82
N ILE A 263 9.73 9.43 12.30
CA ILE A 263 9.13 9.19 13.61
C ILE A 263 7.80 8.48 13.42
N VAL A 264 7.66 7.30 14.02
CA VAL A 264 6.39 6.55 14.07
C VAL A 264 5.69 6.87 15.40
N THR A 265 4.46 7.38 15.31
CA THR A 265 3.64 7.77 16.47
C THR A 265 2.45 6.85 16.72
N GLU A 266 1.99 6.14 15.68
CA GLU A 266 0.90 5.17 15.77
C GLU A 266 1.27 3.94 14.94
N VAL A 267 1.00 2.75 15.48
CA VAL A 267 1.24 1.49 14.77
C VAL A 267 -0.08 0.86 14.34
N PRO A 268 -0.11 0.10 13.21
CA PRO A 268 -1.33 -0.55 12.78
C PRO A 268 -1.90 -1.50 13.83
N TYR A 269 -3.22 -1.66 13.83
CA TYR A 269 -3.93 -2.49 14.81
C TYR A 269 -3.45 -3.94 14.80
N GLN A 270 -3.29 -4.54 15.99
CA GLN A 270 -2.77 -5.88 16.22
C GLN A 270 -1.31 -6.13 15.76
N VAL A 271 -0.56 -5.08 15.41
CA VAL A 271 0.88 -5.19 15.18
C VAL A 271 1.62 -5.11 16.51
N ASN A 272 2.50 -6.08 16.75
CA ASN A 272 3.42 -6.05 17.88
C ASN A 272 4.58 -5.09 17.57
N LYS A 273 4.77 -4.07 18.41
CA LYS A 273 5.75 -2.99 18.20
C LYS A 273 7.19 -3.52 18.17
N ALA A 274 7.60 -4.31 19.16
CA ALA A 274 8.93 -4.91 19.22
C ALA A 274 9.26 -5.77 17.97
N ARG A 275 8.32 -6.61 17.51
CA ARG A 275 8.48 -7.43 16.29
C ARG A 275 8.51 -6.60 15.02
N MET A 276 7.78 -5.49 14.97
CA MET A 276 7.85 -4.56 13.84
C MET A 276 9.27 -3.96 13.75
N ILE A 277 9.83 -3.52 14.86
CA ILE A 277 11.20 -2.99 14.95
C ILE A 277 12.24 -4.05 14.56
N GLU A 278 12.10 -5.28 15.08
CA GLU A 278 12.94 -6.41 14.71
C GLU A 278 12.90 -6.68 13.20
N ARG A 279 11.71 -6.64 12.61
CA ARG A 279 11.53 -6.82 11.16
C ARG A 279 12.16 -5.70 10.35
N ILE A 280 12.08 -4.44 10.80
CA ILE A 280 12.77 -3.32 10.15
C ILE A 280 14.29 -3.58 10.17
N ALA A 281 14.84 -3.94 11.33
CA ALA A 281 16.27 -4.23 11.47
C ALA A 281 16.73 -5.42 10.60
N GLU A 282 15.90 -6.46 10.45
CA GLU A 282 16.13 -7.57 9.53
C GLU A 282 16.18 -7.09 8.08
N MET A 283 15.20 -6.29 7.63
CA MET A 283 15.16 -5.77 6.26
C MET A 283 16.34 -4.84 5.93
N VAL A 284 16.85 -4.10 6.92
CA VAL A 284 18.08 -3.30 6.77
C VAL A 284 19.30 -4.21 6.65
N ARG A 285 19.40 -5.26 7.46
CA ARG A 285 20.52 -6.23 7.43
C ARG A 285 20.58 -7.01 6.12
N GLU A 286 19.42 -7.37 5.57
CA GLU A 286 19.28 -8.02 4.26
C GLU A 286 19.51 -7.06 3.08
N LYS A 287 19.75 -5.77 3.34
CA LYS A 287 19.87 -4.70 2.31
C LYS A 287 18.62 -4.60 1.42
N ARG A 288 17.45 -4.91 1.98
CA ARG A 288 16.15 -4.71 1.32
C ARG A 288 15.61 -3.30 1.55
N ILE A 289 15.96 -2.71 2.69
CA ILE A 289 15.77 -1.30 3.00
C ILE A 289 17.15 -0.67 3.15
N GLU A 290 17.41 0.37 2.36
CA GLU A 290 18.66 1.13 2.42
C GLU A 290 18.40 2.53 3.02
N GLY A 291 19.46 3.26 3.35
CA GLY A 291 19.33 4.63 3.87
C GLY A 291 19.03 4.76 5.36
N ILE A 292 18.83 3.67 6.11
CA ILE A 292 18.69 3.70 7.58
C ILE A 292 20.08 3.61 8.23
N SER A 293 20.30 4.42 9.27
CA SER A 293 21.52 4.47 10.07
C SER A 293 21.34 3.88 11.47
N ASP A 294 20.23 4.17 12.15
CA ASP A 294 19.93 3.69 13.50
C ASP A 294 18.40 3.57 13.71
N ILE A 295 17.98 2.74 14.67
CA ILE A 295 16.57 2.55 15.04
C ILE A 295 16.47 2.51 16.56
N ARG A 296 15.62 3.37 17.14
CA ARG A 296 15.42 3.49 18.59
C ARG A 296 13.94 3.51 18.93
N ASP A 297 13.60 2.94 20.09
CA ASP A 297 12.27 3.05 20.67
C ASP A 297 12.31 4.01 21.86
N GLU A 298 11.70 5.18 21.69
CA GLU A 298 11.59 6.25 22.67
C GLU A 298 10.16 6.33 23.24
N SER A 299 9.37 5.26 23.09
CA SER A 299 7.99 5.21 23.61
C SER A 299 7.98 5.34 25.13
N ASP A 300 7.06 6.15 25.64
CA ASP A 300 6.88 6.39 27.06
C ASP A 300 5.38 6.41 27.44
N ARG A 301 5.07 6.89 28.65
CA ARG A 301 3.68 6.99 29.12
C ARG A 301 2.81 7.98 28.32
N ASN A 302 3.42 8.84 27.50
CA ASN A 302 2.74 9.84 26.69
C ASN A 302 2.40 9.30 25.28
N GLY A 303 2.96 8.15 24.88
CA GLY A 303 2.59 7.50 23.63
C GLY A 303 3.73 6.72 22.98
N VAL A 304 3.43 6.16 21.80
CA VAL A 304 4.41 5.46 20.97
C VAL A 304 5.31 6.48 20.27
N ARG A 305 6.62 6.27 20.31
CA ARG A 305 7.61 7.04 19.55
C ARG A 305 8.76 6.13 19.11
N VAL A 306 8.69 5.62 17.88
CA VAL A 306 9.79 4.87 17.27
C VAL A 306 10.55 5.80 16.33
N VAL A 307 11.87 5.93 16.55
CA VAL A 307 12.76 6.83 15.81
C VAL A 307 13.61 6.02 14.85
N ILE A 308 13.52 6.31 13.55
CA ILE A 308 14.30 5.67 12.49
C ILE A 308 15.22 6.74 11.88
N GLU A 309 16.48 6.76 12.28
CA GLU A 309 17.44 7.79 11.88
C GLU A 309 18.05 7.46 10.51
N LEU A 310 18.01 8.43 9.58
CA LEU A 310 18.45 8.24 8.20
C LEU A 310 19.94 8.56 8.02
N ARG A 311 20.53 8.00 6.96
CA ARG A 311 21.86 8.40 6.48
C ARG A 311 21.78 9.78 5.82
N ARG A 312 22.89 10.52 5.80
CA ARG A 312 22.93 11.91 5.28
C ARG A 312 22.50 12.06 3.82
N ASP A 313 22.69 11.02 3.03
CA ASP A 313 22.43 10.95 1.59
C ASP A 313 21.10 10.24 1.25
N ALA A 314 20.35 9.78 2.26
CA ALA A 314 19.11 9.05 2.05
C ALA A 314 17.92 10.01 1.91
N MET A 315 17.06 9.77 0.92
CA MET A 315 15.80 10.50 0.75
C MET A 315 14.72 9.91 1.66
N ALA A 316 14.21 10.70 2.61
CA ALA A 316 13.30 10.22 3.66
C ALA A 316 12.02 9.57 3.13
N GLU A 317 11.42 10.14 2.07
CA GLU A 317 10.20 9.59 1.45
C GLU A 317 10.41 8.19 0.86
N ILE A 318 11.57 7.94 0.23
CA ILE A 318 11.88 6.65 -0.38
C ILE A 318 12.03 5.58 0.71
N VAL A 319 12.77 5.90 1.78
CA VAL A 319 12.94 4.99 2.91
C VAL A 319 11.59 4.70 3.57
N LEU A 320 10.73 5.72 3.71
CA LEU A 320 9.37 5.56 4.25
C LEU A 320 8.52 4.62 3.38
N ASN A 321 8.56 4.77 2.05
CA ASN A 321 7.85 3.87 1.14
C ASN A 321 8.38 2.43 1.22
N GLN A 322 9.69 2.25 1.35
CA GLN A 322 10.30 0.94 1.57
C GLN A 322 9.86 0.32 2.91
N LEU A 323 9.77 1.12 3.98
CA LEU A 323 9.24 0.69 5.28
C LEU A 323 7.80 0.19 5.15
N PHE A 324 6.92 0.93 4.48
CA PHE A 324 5.54 0.49 4.25
C PHE A 324 5.46 -0.79 3.40
N ARG A 325 6.33 -0.94 2.40
CA ARG A 325 6.34 -2.11 1.50
C ARG A 325 6.80 -3.40 2.20
N TYR A 326 7.84 -3.30 3.03
CA TYR A 326 8.58 -4.48 3.51
C TYR A 326 8.38 -4.79 4.98
N THR A 327 7.64 -3.96 5.72
CA THR A 327 7.49 -4.11 7.17
C THR A 327 6.01 -4.01 7.58
N PRO A 328 5.65 -4.49 8.79
CA PRO A 328 4.28 -4.39 9.30
C PRO A 328 3.78 -2.97 9.58
N LEU A 329 4.60 -1.94 9.32
CA LEU A 329 4.20 -0.53 9.42
C LEU A 329 3.05 -0.18 8.45
N GLN A 330 2.86 -0.99 7.40
CA GLN A 330 1.62 -1.07 6.65
C GLN A 330 1.17 -2.54 6.58
N THR A 331 -0.11 -2.79 6.85
CA THR A 331 -0.69 -4.14 6.84
C THR A 331 -2.13 -4.08 6.33
N SER A 332 -2.77 -5.24 6.15
CA SER A 332 -4.17 -5.35 5.79
C SER A 332 -4.96 -6.08 6.86
N PHE A 333 -6.11 -5.53 7.24
CA PHE A 333 -7.10 -6.19 8.07
C PHE A 333 -8.16 -6.86 7.17
N GLY A 334 -8.15 -8.20 7.16
CA GLY A 334 -9.15 -8.99 6.43
C GLY A 334 -10.47 -9.03 7.20
N VAL A 335 -11.45 -8.25 6.75
CA VAL A 335 -12.79 -8.21 7.34
C VAL A 335 -13.58 -9.45 6.91
N ASN A 336 -14.19 -10.10 7.90
CA ASN A 336 -15.07 -11.25 7.73
C ASN A 336 -16.15 -11.24 8.82
N MET A 337 -17.30 -10.63 8.50
CA MET A 337 -18.44 -10.41 9.40
C MET A 337 -19.32 -11.66 9.53
N LEU A 338 -18.77 -12.69 10.16
CA LEU A 338 -19.48 -13.91 10.50
C LEU A 338 -19.86 -13.89 11.99
N ALA A 339 -21.15 -13.96 12.30
CA ALA A 339 -21.66 -13.98 13.68
C ALA A 339 -22.81 -14.99 13.83
N LEU A 340 -23.15 -15.33 15.07
CA LEU A 340 -24.33 -16.14 15.35
C LEU A 340 -25.58 -15.25 15.36
N ASN A 341 -26.57 -15.61 14.55
CA ASN A 341 -27.89 -15.01 14.53
C ASN A 341 -28.91 -16.10 14.93
N GLY A 342 -29.49 -16.00 16.12
CA GLY A 342 -30.39 -17.04 16.65
C GLY A 342 -29.72 -18.42 16.73
N GLY A 343 -28.42 -18.47 17.06
CA GLY A 343 -27.63 -19.71 17.16
C GLY A 343 -27.13 -20.27 15.82
N ARG A 344 -27.39 -19.60 14.69
CA ARG A 344 -26.89 -20.01 13.36
C ARG A 344 -25.76 -19.11 12.89
N PRO A 345 -24.63 -19.65 12.41
CA PRO A 345 -23.55 -18.85 11.86
C PRO A 345 -23.96 -18.25 10.50
N GLU A 346 -24.03 -16.92 10.42
CA GLU A 346 -24.46 -16.19 9.24
C GLU A 346 -23.44 -15.12 8.85
N MET A 347 -23.18 -15.01 7.55
CA MET A 347 -22.38 -13.91 7.00
C MET A 347 -23.29 -12.71 6.83
N MET A 348 -22.99 -11.63 7.56
CA MET A 348 -23.86 -10.47 7.65
C MET A 348 -23.15 -9.23 7.11
N ASN A 349 -23.90 -8.40 6.38
CA ASN A 349 -23.46 -7.09 5.98
C ASN A 349 -23.77 -6.05 7.08
N LEU A 350 -23.34 -4.79 6.90
CA LEU A 350 -23.51 -3.75 7.93
C LEU A 350 -24.99 -3.54 8.32
N ALA A 351 -25.87 -3.45 7.33
CA ALA A 351 -27.29 -3.21 7.57
C ALA A 351 -27.93 -4.38 8.35
N GLN A 352 -27.60 -5.62 8.01
CA GLN A 352 -28.12 -6.81 8.69
C GLN A 352 -27.70 -6.86 10.17
N VAL A 353 -26.45 -6.48 10.49
CA VAL A 353 -25.97 -6.42 11.88
C VAL A 353 -26.76 -5.38 12.68
N LEU A 354 -26.93 -4.17 12.14
CA LEU A 354 -27.70 -3.10 12.79
C LEU A 354 -29.17 -3.48 12.96
N GLN A 355 -29.79 -4.10 11.95
CA GLN A 355 -31.18 -4.59 12.01
C GLN A 355 -31.37 -5.64 13.09
N ALA A 356 -30.45 -6.61 13.18
CA ALA A 356 -30.51 -7.66 14.20
C ALA A 356 -30.39 -7.09 15.61
N PHE A 357 -29.48 -6.13 15.82
CA PHE A 357 -29.34 -5.43 17.10
C PHE A 357 -30.58 -4.61 17.46
N ILE A 358 -31.12 -3.81 16.53
CA ILE A 358 -32.33 -3.00 16.77
C ILE A 358 -33.53 -3.90 17.11
N ALA A 359 -33.72 -4.99 16.36
CA ALA A 359 -34.80 -5.94 16.63
C ALA A 359 -34.67 -6.58 18.02
N PHE A 360 -33.46 -6.96 18.42
CA PHE A 360 -33.18 -7.48 19.75
C PHE A 360 -33.45 -6.44 20.84
N ARG A 361 -33.08 -5.17 20.63
CA ARG A 361 -33.39 -4.10 21.59
C ARG A 361 -34.88 -3.83 21.72
N GLU A 362 -35.65 -3.85 20.63
CA GLU A 362 -37.11 -3.74 20.67
C GLU A 362 -37.70 -4.88 21.54
N GLU A 363 -37.19 -6.10 21.41
CA GLU A 363 -37.58 -7.24 22.24
C GLU A 363 -37.23 -7.02 23.72
N VAL A 364 -36.00 -6.61 24.03
CA VAL A 364 -35.54 -6.36 25.40
C VAL A 364 -36.39 -5.29 26.09
N ILE A 365 -36.67 -4.17 25.42
CA ILE A 365 -37.52 -3.09 25.96
C ILE A 365 -38.94 -3.60 26.20
N THR A 366 -39.47 -4.40 25.27
CA THR A 366 -40.80 -5.01 25.40
C THR A 366 -40.86 -5.93 26.62
N ARG A 367 -39.89 -6.83 26.78
CA ARG A 367 -39.81 -7.76 27.93
C ARG A 367 -39.65 -7.02 29.25
N ARG A 368 -38.78 -6.01 29.31
CA ARG A 368 -38.62 -5.14 30.49
C ARG A 368 -39.94 -4.48 30.87
N THR A 369 -40.64 -3.92 29.89
CA THR A 369 -41.93 -3.25 30.10
C THR A 369 -43.00 -4.22 30.57
N ILE A 370 -43.02 -5.46 30.05
CA ILE A 370 -43.92 -6.53 30.53
C ILE A 370 -43.61 -6.89 31.99
N PHE A 371 -42.34 -7.05 32.34
CA PHE A 371 -41.92 -7.35 33.71
C PHE A 371 -42.32 -6.24 34.69
N GLU A 372 -42.06 -4.98 34.33
CA GLU A 372 -42.43 -3.82 35.16
C GLU A 372 -43.94 -3.66 35.27
N LEU A 373 -44.69 -3.91 34.18
CA LEU A 373 -46.14 -3.94 34.20
C LEU A 373 -46.68 -5.03 35.13
N GLY A 374 -46.11 -6.24 35.07
CA GLY A 374 -46.48 -7.35 35.96
C GLY A 374 -46.27 -6.98 37.42
N LYS A 375 -45.08 -6.48 37.76
CA LYS A 375 -44.74 -6.04 39.13
C LYS A 375 -45.64 -4.89 39.61
N ALA A 376 -45.95 -3.93 38.74
CA ALA A 376 -46.85 -2.82 39.05
C ALA A 376 -48.28 -3.33 39.29
N ARG A 377 -48.77 -4.27 38.46
CA ARG A 377 -50.09 -4.91 38.63
C ARG A 377 -50.18 -5.72 39.92
N ASP A 378 -49.17 -6.54 40.23
CA ASP A 378 -49.14 -7.33 41.48
C ASP A 378 -49.19 -6.41 42.70
N ARG A 379 -48.42 -5.31 42.68
CA ARG A 379 -48.43 -4.32 43.77
C ARG A 379 -49.77 -3.59 43.86
N ALA A 380 -50.31 -3.14 42.73
CA ALA A 380 -51.59 -2.46 42.67
C ALA A 380 -52.75 -3.37 43.10
N HIS A 381 -52.70 -4.67 42.78
CA HIS A 381 -53.66 -5.69 43.22
C HIS A 381 -53.72 -5.77 44.74
N VAL A 382 -52.58 -5.89 45.40
CA VAL A 382 -52.50 -5.91 46.87
C VAL A 382 -53.04 -4.60 47.46
N LEU A 383 -52.62 -3.46 46.94
CA LEU A 383 -53.04 -2.14 47.44
C LEU A 383 -54.54 -1.86 47.23
N ALA A 384 -55.13 -2.32 46.12
CA ALA A 384 -56.56 -2.20 45.88
C ALA A 384 -57.38 -2.97 46.92
N GLY A 385 -56.93 -4.19 47.29
CA GLY A 385 -57.54 -4.96 48.37
C GLY A 385 -57.42 -4.27 49.73
N LEU A 386 -56.25 -3.70 50.04
CA LEU A 386 -56.04 -2.91 51.26
C LEU A 386 -56.91 -1.64 51.29
N ALA A 387 -57.04 -0.94 50.16
CA ALA A 387 -57.87 0.25 50.05
C ALA A 387 -59.36 -0.07 50.28
N ILE A 388 -59.86 -1.19 49.72
CA ILE A 388 -61.22 -1.69 49.99
C ILE A 388 -61.39 -2.06 51.47
N ALA A 389 -60.42 -2.74 52.07
CA ALA A 389 -60.48 -3.12 53.48
C ALA A 389 -60.49 -1.91 54.41
N VAL A 390 -59.67 -0.89 54.14
CA VAL A 390 -59.63 0.36 54.91
C VAL A 390 -60.91 1.18 54.72
N ALA A 391 -61.49 1.18 53.52
CA ALA A 391 -62.78 1.84 53.25
C ALA A 391 -63.96 1.15 53.98
N ASN A 392 -63.84 -0.15 54.28
CA ASN A 392 -64.88 -0.97 54.91
C ASN A 392 -64.41 -1.55 56.27
N ILE A 393 -63.57 -0.82 57.00
CA ILE A 393 -62.78 -1.36 58.13
C ILE A 393 -63.62 -1.97 59.25
N ASP A 394 -64.76 -1.37 59.60
CA ASP A 394 -65.60 -1.86 60.69
C ASP A 394 -66.17 -3.25 60.35
N ALA A 395 -66.68 -3.42 59.12
CA ALA A 395 -67.21 -4.70 58.66
C ALA A 395 -66.11 -5.77 58.52
N VAL A 396 -64.90 -5.38 58.11
CA VAL A 396 -63.73 -6.29 58.08
C VAL A 396 -63.36 -6.73 59.50
N ILE A 397 -63.31 -5.81 60.48
CA ILE A 397 -62.99 -6.14 61.88
C ILE A 397 -64.06 -7.04 62.50
N GLU A 398 -65.34 -6.76 62.25
CA GLU A 398 -66.45 -7.60 62.74
C GLU A 398 -66.35 -9.03 62.21
N LEU A 399 -66.10 -9.21 60.92
CA LEU A 399 -65.91 -10.51 60.28
C LEU A 399 -64.71 -11.25 60.89
N ILE A 400 -63.55 -10.58 61.00
CA ILE A 400 -62.33 -11.19 61.59
C ILE A 400 -62.55 -11.58 63.06
N ARG A 401 -63.27 -10.77 63.84
CA ARG A 401 -63.57 -11.07 65.25
C ARG A 401 -64.58 -12.21 65.44
N ALA A 402 -65.45 -12.44 64.45
CA ALA A 402 -66.47 -13.50 64.49
C ALA A 402 -65.92 -14.87 64.04
N ALA A 403 -64.89 -14.89 63.20
CA ALA A 403 -64.24 -16.12 62.75
C ALA A 403 -63.46 -16.83 63.88
N LYS A 404 -63.43 -18.17 63.85
CA LYS A 404 -62.77 -18.97 64.91
C LYS A 404 -61.25 -19.01 64.75
N ASP A 405 -60.76 -18.94 63.52
CA ASP A 405 -59.34 -18.99 63.18
C ASP A 405 -59.02 -18.17 61.92
N PRO A 406 -57.73 -17.91 61.61
CA PRO A 406 -57.34 -17.12 60.45
C PRO A 406 -57.69 -17.74 59.10
N VAL A 407 -57.89 -19.07 59.02
CA VAL A 407 -58.26 -19.76 57.78
C VAL A 407 -59.73 -19.47 57.48
N GLU A 408 -60.60 -19.61 58.48
CA GLU A 408 -62.02 -19.25 58.38
C GLU A 408 -62.19 -17.75 58.05
N ALA A 409 -61.45 -16.87 58.72
CA ALA A 409 -61.48 -15.43 58.43
C ALA A 409 -61.08 -15.12 56.98
N ARG A 410 -60.02 -15.77 56.47
CA ARG A 410 -59.56 -15.58 55.09
C ARG A 410 -60.62 -16.01 54.08
N THR A 411 -61.20 -17.19 54.26
CA THR A 411 -62.26 -17.71 53.37
C THR A 411 -63.46 -16.78 53.36
N GLN A 412 -63.93 -16.33 54.53
CA GLN A 412 -65.06 -15.41 54.63
C GLN A 412 -64.77 -14.04 53.99
N LEU A 413 -63.54 -13.51 54.11
CA LEU A 413 -63.14 -12.26 53.43
C LEU A 413 -63.22 -12.37 51.90
N MET A 414 -62.87 -13.54 51.34
CA MET A 414 -62.90 -13.81 49.91
C MET A 414 -64.32 -14.02 49.36
N GLU A 415 -65.19 -14.68 50.13
CA GLU A 415 -66.59 -14.94 49.75
C GLU A 415 -67.47 -13.69 49.86
N ALA A 416 -67.10 -12.74 50.73
CA ALA A 416 -67.83 -11.50 50.91
C ALA A 416 -67.71 -10.56 49.68
N ALA A 417 -68.83 -9.91 49.34
CA ALA A 417 -68.89 -8.93 48.27
C ALA A 417 -68.81 -7.50 48.83
N TRP A 418 -67.67 -6.84 48.62
CA TRP A 418 -67.34 -5.54 49.20
C TRP A 418 -67.66 -4.38 48.24
N PRO A 419 -68.18 -3.23 48.71
CA PRO A 419 -68.35 -2.05 47.87
C PRO A 419 -67.00 -1.55 47.31
N ALA A 420 -66.88 -1.47 45.99
CA ALA A 420 -65.64 -1.06 45.33
C ALA A 420 -65.42 0.47 45.32
N GLY A 421 -66.50 1.25 45.30
CA GLY A 421 -66.46 2.72 45.36
C GLY A 421 -65.51 3.34 44.34
N ASP A 422 -64.69 4.29 44.82
CA ASP A 422 -63.73 5.05 44.00
C ASP A 422 -62.56 4.20 43.45
N VAL A 423 -62.38 2.96 43.96
CA VAL A 423 -61.30 2.05 43.54
C VAL A 423 -61.70 1.22 42.31
N ALA A 424 -62.97 1.24 41.90
CA ALA A 424 -63.47 0.44 40.77
C ALA A 424 -62.74 0.68 39.43
N PRO A 425 -62.43 1.92 39.00
CA PRO A 425 -61.67 2.15 37.77
C PRO A 425 -60.25 1.58 37.81
N LEU A 426 -59.64 1.54 39.00
CA LEU A 426 -58.29 1.02 39.23
C LEU A 426 -58.27 -0.50 39.16
N ILE A 427 -59.28 -1.16 39.74
CA ILE A 427 -59.47 -2.62 39.62
C ILE A 427 -59.63 -3.04 38.16
N ALA A 428 -60.38 -2.26 37.37
CA ALA A 428 -60.55 -2.52 35.95
C ALA A 428 -59.24 -2.41 35.15
N LEU A 429 -58.32 -1.53 35.57
CA LEU A 429 -57.01 -1.35 34.93
C LEU A 429 -56.03 -2.50 35.26
N ILE A 430 -56.10 -3.03 36.49
CA ILE A 430 -55.32 -4.20 36.93
C ILE A 430 -55.73 -5.43 36.10
N ASP A 431 -57.04 -5.60 35.85
CA ASP A 431 -57.67 -6.71 35.10
C ASP A 431 -57.20 -8.10 35.56
N GLU A 432 -57.23 -8.31 36.89
CA GLU A 432 -56.93 -9.60 37.50
C GLU A 432 -57.96 -10.67 37.05
N PRO A 433 -57.52 -11.82 36.50
CA PRO A 433 -58.42 -12.88 36.08
C PRO A 433 -59.33 -13.37 37.22
N GLY A 434 -60.64 -13.37 37.01
CA GLY A 434 -61.63 -13.85 37.99
C GLY A 434 -62.01 -12.87 39.09
N HIS A 435 -61.35 -11.70 39.18
CA HIS A 435 -61.59 -10.68 40.21
C HIS A 435 -61.99 -9.35 39.58
N ARG A 436 -63.22 -9.29 39.05
CA ARG A 436 -63.80 -8.08 38.43
C ARG A 436 -64.87 -7.47 39.31
N VAL A 437 -65.10 -6.16 39.14
CA VAL A 437 -66.22 -5.48 39.79
C VAL A 437 -67.52 -5.90 39.10
N VAL A 438 -68.43 -6.51 39.86
CA VAL A 438 -69.77 -6.92 39.40
C VAL A 438 -70.81 -6.20 40.26
N ASP A 439 -71.74 -5.49 39.61
CA ASP A 439 -72.78 -4.68 40.28
C ASP A 439 -72.25 -3.71 41.36
N GLY A 440 -71.08 -3.11 41.10
CA GLY A 440 -70.41 -2.17 42.02
C GLY A 440 -69.74 -2.82 43.23
N LYS A 441 -69.70 -4.16 43.28
CA LYS A 441 -69.05 -4.93 44.34
C LYS A 441 -67.84 -5.70 43.83
N TYR A 442 -66.90 -5.95 44.73
CA TYR A 442 -65.64 -6.63 44.46
C TYR A 442 -65.42 -7.79 45.44
N THR A 443 -64.91 -8.90 44.95
CA THR A 443 -64.53 -10.09 45.73
C THR A 443 -63.01 -10.17 45.84
N LEU A 444 -62.51 -10.29 47.07
CA LEU A 444 -61.07 -10.28 47.36
C LEU A 444 -60.41 -11.59 46.89
N SER A 445 -59.17 -11.49 46.39
CA SER A 445 -58.32 -12.65 46.12
C SER A 445 -57.69 -13.20 47.40
N GLU A 446 -57.16 -14.42 47.35
CA GLU A 446 -56.45 -15.01 48.51
C GLU A 446 -55.25 -14.16 48.93
N ILE A 447 -54.51 -13.62 47.96
CA ILE A 447 -53.36 -12.74 48.19
C ILE A 447 -53.79 -11.46 48.91
N GLN A 448 -54.88 -10.83 48.45
CA GLN A 448 -55.44 -9.63 49.08
C GLN A 448 -55.94 -9.92 50.50
N ALA A 449 -56.69 -11.00 50.70
CA ALA A 449 -57.20 -11.38 52.01
C ALA A 449 -56.06 -11.66 53.01
N ARG A 450 -54.99 -12.32 52.57
CA ARG A 450 -53.78 -12.51 53.39
C ARG A 450 -53.12 -11.18 53.75
N ALA A 451 -52.95 -10.28 52.77
CA ALA A 451 -52.37 -8.96 53.01
C ALA A 451 -53.20 -8.10 54.00
N ILE A 452 -54.53 -8.25 53.98
CA ILE A 452 -55.44 -7.60 54.93
C ILE A 452 -55.27 -8.17 56.34
N LEU A 453 -55.14 -9.49 56.49
CA LEU A 453 -54.90 -10.13 57.79
C LEU A 453 -53.53 -9.75 58.39
N ASP A 454 -52.52 -9.49 57.53
CA ASP A 454 -51.19 -9.04 57.94
C ASP A 454 -51.12 -7.51 58.22
N LEU A 455 -52.23 -6.79 58.07
CA LEU A 455 -52.31 -5.34 58.24
C LEU A 455 -52.09 -4.94 59.72
N ARG A 456 -51.15 -4.03 59.96
CA ARG A 456 -50.84 -3.52 61.31
C ARG A 456 -51.64 -2.25 61.62
N LEU A 457 -52.08 -2.08 62.87
CA LEU A 457 -52.90 -0.94 63.32
C LEU A 457 -52.36 0.45 62.92
N GLN A 458 -51.04 0.64 62.84
CA GLN A 458 -50.43 1.89 62.39
C GLN A 458 -50.86 2.33 60.97
N ARG A 459 -51.23 1.37 60.09
CA ARG A 459 -51.68 1.62 58.71
C ARG A 459 -53.11 2.16 58.63
N LEU A 460 -53.84 2.23 59.75
CA LEU A 460 -55.22 2.75 59.81
C LEU A 460 -55.28 4.26 60.14
N THR A 461 -54.14 4.93 60.32
CA THR A 461 -54.11 6.38 60.50
C THR A 461 -54.55 7.10 59.22
N GLY A 462 -55.15 8.29 59.34
CA GLY A 462 -55.62 9.05 58.16
C GLY A 462 -54.52 9.36 57.14
N LEU A 463 -53.28 9.59 57.60
CA LEU A 463 -52.11 9.78 56.75
C LEU A 463 -51.75 8.52 55.95
N GLU A 464 -51.77 7.34 56.57
CA GLU A 464 -51.42 6.09 55.90
C GLU A 464 -52.48 5.66 54.89
N ARG A 465 -53.76 5.96 55.14
CA ARG A 465 -54.82 5.79 54.14
C ARG A 465 -54.58 6.68 52.90
N GLY A 466 -54.18 7.93 53.10
CA GLY A 466 -53.80 8.84 52.02
C GLY A 466 -52.62 8.31 51.20
N LYS A 467 -51.56 7.83 51.87
CA LYS A 467 -50.40 7.24 51.20
C LYS A 467 -50.74 6.01 50.35
N ILE A 468 -51.65 5.14 50.81
CA ILE A 468 -52.10 3.98 50.03
C ILE A 468 -52.82 4.44 48.75
N ALA A 469 -53.66 5.48 48.85
CA ALA A 469 -54.35 6.04 47.69
C ALA A 469 -53.37 6.69 46.71
N GLU A 470 -52.42 7.50 47.19
CA GLU A 470 -51.37 8.13 46.37
C GLU A 470 -50.47 7.09 45.68
N GLU A 471 -50.04 6.05 46.40
CA GLU A 471 -49.23 4.95 45.84
C GLU A 471 -50.02 4.20 44.75
N LEU A 472 -51.30 3.93 44.99
CA LEU A 472 -52.17 3.25 44.03
C LEU A 472 -52.44 4.10 42.78
N GLU A 473 -52.63 5.40 42.93
CA GLU A 473 -52.79 6.34 41.82
C GLU A 473 -51.52 6.43 40.97
N GLY A 474 -50.34 6.55 41.60
CA GLY A 474 -49.06 6.53 40.90
C GLY A 474 -48.83 5.22 40.14
N LEU A 475 -49.16 4.06 40.73
CA LEU A 475 -49.10 2.76 40.04
C LEU A 475 -50.10 2.69 38.87
N SER A 476 -51.27 3.32 38.99
CA SER A 476 -52.23 3.39 37.89
C SER A 476 -51.69 4.15 36.69
N GLU A 477 -51.01 5.28 36.94
CA GLU A 477 -50.34 6.06 35.89
C GLU A 477 -49.24 5.23 35.22
N GLN A 478 -48.40 4.56 36.00
CA GLN A 478 -47.36 3.66 35.48
C GLN A 478 -47.95 2.53 34.62
N ILE A 479 -49.01 1.86 35.10
CA ILE A 479 -49.67 0.79 34.33
C ILE A 479 -50.22 1.32 33.00
N LYS A 480 -50.85 2.51 32.99
CA LYS A 480 -51.34 3.13 31.75
C LYS A 480 -50.19 3.45 30.79
N GLU A 481 -49.08 3.94 31.32
CA GLU A 481 -47.87 4.24 30.53
C GLU A 481 -47.30 2.95 29.91
N PHE A 482 -47.10 1.90 30.70
CA PHE A 482 -46.59 0.62 30.21
C PHE A 482 -47.52 -0.01 29.17
N LEU A 483 -48.84 0.00 29.39
CA LEU A 483 -49.81 -0.47 28.39
C LEU A 483 -49.75 0.36 27.11
N ALA A 484 -49.55 1.67 27.21
CA ALA A 484 -49.40 2.53 26.04
C ALA A 484 -48.09 2.26 25.28
N ILE A 485 -46.99 1.96 25.99
CA ILE A 485 -45.71 1.55 25.39
C ILE A 485 -45.88 0.22 24.66
N LEU A 486 -46.43 -0.81 25.32
CA LEU A 486 -46.66 -2.13 24.72
C LEU A 486 -47.65 -2.09 23.54
N GLY A 487 -48.59 -1.14 23.56
CA GLY A 487 -49.54 -0.92 22.47
C GLY A 487 -48.99 -0.13 21.28
N SER A 488 -47.78 0.44 21.37
CA SER A 488 -47.21 1.29 20.32
C SER A 488 -45.74 0.99 20.06
N ARG A 489 -45.46 0.39 18.90
CA ARG A 489 -44.08 0.18 18.43
C ARG A 489 -43.29 1.50 18.29
N GLU A 490 -43.96 2.59 17.95
CA GLU A 490 -43.34 3.91 17.86
C GLU A 490 -42.84 4.39 19.23
N LYS A 491 -43.58 4.14 20.31
CA LYS A 491 -43.13 4.45 21.67
C LYS A 491 -41.94 3.60 22.09
N VAL A 492 -41.95 2.30 21.77
CA VAL A 492 -40.78 1.41 22.00
C VAL A 492 -39.55 1.94 21.27
N ARG A 493 -39.70 2.36 20.00
CA ARG A 493 -38.61 2.96 19.22
C ARG A 493 -38.14 4.30 19.76
N THR A 494 -39.05 5.09 20.33
CA THR A 494 -38.71 6.36 20.99
C THR A 494 -37.81 6.11 22.20
N ILE A 495 -38.19 5.16 23.06
CA ILE A 495 -37.39 4.74 24.21
C ILE A 495 -36.03 4.20 23.75
N LEU A 496 -36.00 3.36 22.71
CA LEU A 496 -34.76 2.84 22.14
C LEU A 496 -33.83 3.98 21.67
N ARG A 497 -34.38 4.98 20.96
CA ARG A 497 -33.61 6.14 20.52
C ARG A 497 -33.05 6.93 21.70
N GLU A 498 -33.87 7.20 22.72
CA GLU A 498 -33.45 7.92 23.92
C GLU A 498 -32.34 7.18 24.67
N GLU A 499 -32.45 5.87 24.83
CA GLU A 499 -31.41 5.04 25.44
C GLU A 499 -30.10 5.06 24.63
N LEU A 500 -30.18 4.91 23.31
CA LEU A 500 -29.02 4.99 22.42
C LEU A 500 -28.31 6.35 22.51
N ILE A 501 -29.07 7.44 22.47
CA ILE A 501 -28.52 8.80 22.62
C ILE A 501 -27.91 8.96 24.01
N GLY A 502 -28.55 8.45 25.06
CA GLY A 502 -27.99 8.48 26.42
C GLY A 502 -26.68 7.70 26.56
N VAL A 503 -26.49 6.59 25.83
CA VAL A 503 -25.19 5.90 25.75
C VAL A 503 -24.17 6.75 24.98
N ARG A 504 -24.56 7.32 23.84
CA ARG A 504 -23.70 8.20 23.02
C ARG A 504 -23.17 9.38 23.83
N GLU A 505 -24.03 10.10 24.53
CA GLU A 505 -23.63 11.27 25.34
C GLU A 505 -22.64 10.92 26.46
N ARG A 506 -22.70 9.69 26.98
CA ARG A 506 -21.84 9.24 28.08
C ARG A 506 -20.50 8.67 27.63
N PHE A 507 -20.45 8.06 26.45
CA PHE A 507 -19.31 7.21 26.06
C PHE A 507 -18.75 7.48 24.65
N ALA A 508 -19.40 8.30 23.82
CA ALA A 508 -18.84 8.66 22.53
C ALA A 508 -17.56 9.48 22.71
N ASP A 509 -16.55 9.15 21.92
CA ASP A 509 -15.27 9.84 21.86
C ASP A 509 -14.90 10.16 20.40
N GLU A 510 -13.86 10.96 20.24
CA GLU A 510 -13.36 11.33 18.92
C GLU A 510 -12.79 10.11 18.18
N ARG A 511 -12.98 10.09 16.87
CA ARG A 511 -12.38 9.10 15.97
C ARG A 511 -10.85 9.17 16.07
N ARG A 512 -10.21 8.01 16.25
CA ARG A 512 -8.74 7.89 16.36
C ARG A 512 -8.10 7.65 15.00
N THR A 513 -8.70 6.78 14.19
CA THR A 513 -8.18 6.40 12.87
C THR A 513 -8.63 7.39 11.79
N THR A 514 -7.70 7.88 10.98
CA THR A 514 -8.00 8.74 9.81
C THR A 514 -8.17 7.90 8.54
N ILE A 515 -9.04 8.32 7.62
CA ILE A 515 -9.26 7.64 6.34
C ILE A 515 -8.79 8.56 5.22
N GLU A 516 -7.83 8.09 4.42
CA GLU A 516 -7.32 8.80 3.25
C GLU A 516 -7.85 8.14 1.97
N ASP A 517 -8.38 8.93 1.04
CA ASP A 517 -8.99 8.40 -0.20
C ASP A 517 -7.96 7.88 -1.21
N SER A 518 -6.67 7.99 -0.91
CA SER A 518 -5.59 7.63 -1.81
C SER A 518 -5.27 6.13 -1.76
N GLU A 519 -5.78 5.37 -2.73
CA GLU A 519 -5.29 4.04 -3.08
C GLU A 519 -4.05 4.18 -4.00
N PHE A 520 -2.95 4.76 -3.51
CA PHE A 520 -1.69 4.62 -4.24
C PHE A 520 -1.15 3.21 -4.04
N GLU A 521 -1.36 2.35 -5.04
CA GLU A 521 -0.44 1.25 -5.28
C GLU A 521 0.91 1.86 -5.64
N HIS A 522 1.85 1.86 -4.69
CA HIS A 522 3.24 2.28 -4.94
C HIS A 522 3.77 1.53 -6.16
N ASP A 523 4.13 2.26 -7.21
CA ASP A 523 4.87 1.68 -8.32
C ASP A 523 6.25 1.32 -7.76
N ILE A 524 6.88 0.26 -8.28
CA ILE A 524 8.24 -0.14 -7.86
C ILE A 524 9.22 1.03 -8.03
N GLU A 525 8.89 1.96 -8.91
CA GLU A 525 9.64 3.17 -9.21
C GLU A 525 9.71 4.18 -8.06
N ASP A 526 8.69 4.22 -7.19
CA ASP A 526 8.63 5.09 -6.01
C ASP A 526 9.56 4.61 -4.88
N LEU A 527 10.08 3.38 -5.01
CA LEU A 527 11.06 2.78 -4.10
C LEU A 527 12.50 3.02 -4.53
N ILE A 528 12.72 3.60 -5.71
CA ILE A 528 14.03 3.73 -6.35
C ILE A 528 14.42 5.21 -6.38
N GLN A 529 15.63 5.50 -5.91
CA GLN A 529 16.19 6.85 -5.94
C GLN A 529 16.46 7.32 -7.38
N ARG A 530 16.08 8.56 -7.67
CA ARG A 530 16.50 9.28 -8.88
C ARG A 530 17.96 9.66 -8.73
N GLU A 531 18.81 9.02 -9.50
CA GLU A 531 20.25 9.29 -9.54
C GLU A 531 20.75 9.18 -10.98
N ASP A 532 21.71 10.02 -11.35
CA ASP A 532 22.39 9.91 -12.65
C ASP A 532 23.32 8.70 -12.68
N MET A 533 23.13 7.87 -13.69
CA MET A 533 23.86 6.64 -13.90
C MET A 533 24.63 6.71 -15.22
N VAL A 534 25.90 6.33 -15.16
CA VAL A 534 26.71 6.02 -16.34
C VAL A 534 26.34 4.62 -16.81
N VAL A 535 25.63 4.53 -17.94
CA VAL A 535 25.27 3.29 -18.61
C VAL A 535 26.31 3.00 -19.69
N THR A 536 27.04 1.91 -19.55
CA THR A 536 28.06 1.49 -20.52
C THR A 536 27.63 0.23 -21.23
N VAL A 537 27.80 0.20 -22.55
CA VAL A 537 27.60 -0.98 -23.39
C VAL A 537 28.91 -1.36 -24.06
N THR A 538 29.25 -2.65 -24.06
CA THR A 538 30.49 -3.16 -24.67
C THR A 538 30.24 -3.80 -26.03
N HIS A 539 31.30 -3.99 -26.81
CA HIS A 539 31.24 -4.67 -28.11
C HIS A 539 30.68 -6.10 -27.99
N GLY A 540 31.07 -6.84 -26.95
CA GLY A 540 30.56 -8.18 -26.65
C GLY A 540 29.08 -8.24 -26.23
N GLY A 541 28.34 -7.13 -26.29
CA GLY A 541 26.92 -7.06 -25.94
C GLY A 541 26.67 -7.09 -24.43
N TYR A 542 27.61 -6.64 -23.61
CA TYR A 542 27.40 -6.48 -22.17
C TYR A 542 26.91 -5.08 -21.84
N VAL A 543 26.02 -4.96 -20.87
CA VAL A 543 25.53 -3.68 -20.34
C VAL A 543 25.69 -3.64 -18.82
N LYS A 544 25.98 -2.45 -18.30
CA LYS A 544 25.93 -2.12 -16.87
C LYS A 544 25.55 -0.67 -16.65
N ARG A 545 25.14 -0.37 -15.41
CA ARG A 545 25.01 0.98 -14.89
C ARG A 545 25.93 1.17 -13.68
N VAL A 546 26.50 2.37 -13.54
CA VAL A 546 27.36 2.77 -12.42
C VAL A 546 26.97 4.20 -12.02
N PRO A 547 26.78 4.52 -10.73
CA PRO A 547 26.44 5.88 -10.32
C PRO A 547 27.48 6.89 -10.82
N LEU A 548 27.06 8.04 -11.34
CA LEU A 548 27.96 9.08 -11.82
C LEU A 548 28.91 9.57 -10.71
N SER A 549 28.40 9.65 -9.49
CA SER A 549 29.15 9.95 -8.26
C SER A 549 30.38 9.04 -8.05
N THR A 550 30.31 7.78 -8.50
CA THR A 550 31.41 6.81 -8.37
C THR A 550 32.60 7.14 -9.28
N TYR A 551 32.37 7.89 -10.37
CA TYR A 551 33.43 8.39 -11.25
C TYR A 551 34.09 9.67 -10.74
N ARG A 552 33.40 10.46 -9.90
CA ARG A 552 33.81 11.81 -9.48
C ARG A 552 34.75 11.91 -8.26
N ALA A 553 35.41 10.83 -7.83
CA ALA A 553 36.29 10.87 -6.64
C ALA A 553 37.80 10.91 -6.98
N GLN A 554 38.32 12.11 -7.30
CA GLN A 554 39.74 12.48 -7.08
C GLN A 554 39.88 14.03 -7.13
N ARG A 555 40.49 14.65 -6.10
CA ARG A 555 40.87 16.09 -6.11
C ARG A 555 42.24 16.28 -6.80
N ARG A 556 42.49 17.52 -7.25
CA ARG A 556 43.65 18.04 -8.02
C ARG A 556 44.98 17.30 -7.74
N GLY A 557 45.67 16.91 -8.82
CA GLY A 557 47.05 16.40 -8.80
C GLY A 557 47.24 14.87 -8.85
N GLY A 558 46.17 14.08 -8.83
CA GLY A 558 46.25 12.63 -8.98
C GLY A 558 46.25 12.18 -10.45
N LYS A 559 47.15 11.25 -10.83
CA LYS A 559 47.01 10.49 -12.09
C LYS A 559 45.61 9.87 -12.10
N GLY A 560 44.77 10.27 -13.07
CA GLY A 560 43.40 9.83 -13.19
C GLY A 560 43.28 8.31 -13.07
N ARG A 561 42.22 7.84 -12.41
CA ARG A 561 41.90 6.40 -12.38
C ARG A 561 41.75 5.91 -13.81
N THR A 562 42.60 4.96 -14.18
CA THR A 562 42.41 4.15 -15.38
C THR A 562 40.99 3.59 -15.37
N GLY A 563 40.24 3.86 -16.44
CA GLY A 563 39.03 3.11 -16.77
C GLY A 563 39.35 1.62 -16.84
N MET A 564 38.29 0.79 -17.00
CA MET A 564 38.37 -0.67 -17.10
C MET A 564 39.67 -1.12 -17.76
N SER A 565 40.48 -1.97 -17.09
CA SER A 565 41.60 -2.61 -17.76
C SER A 565 41.01 -3.53 -18.83
N THR A 566 40.88 -3.02 -20.05
CA THR A 566 40.53 -3.82 -21.22
C THR A 566 41.66 -4.82 -21.39
N ARG A 567 41.43 -6.08 -21.02
CA ARG A 567 42.14 -7.16 -21.72
C ARG A 567 41.69 -7.14 -23.17
N GLU A 568 42.59 -7.54 -24.06
CA GLU A 568 42.65 -7.33 -25.52
C GLU A 568 41.40 -7.72 -26.36
N GLU A 569 40.23 -8.03 -25.77
CA GLU A 569 39.08 -8.61 -26.48
C GLU A 569 37.69 -7.95 -26.25
N ASP A 570 37.49 -7.04 -25.26
CA ASP A 570 36.17 -6.40 -25.06
C ASP A 570 36.30 -4.95 -24.53
N PHE A 571 35.87 -3.99 -25.34
CA PHE A 571 35.96 -2.55 -25.09
C PHE A 571 34.57 -1.90 -25.05
N VAL A 572 34.47 -0.73 -24.40
CA VAL A 572 33.23 0.03 -24.31
C VAL A 572 32.92 0.64 -25.67
N THR A 573 31.77 0.33 -26.25
CA THR A 573 31.31 0.87 -27.54
C THR A 573 30.49 2.13 -27.38
N ARG A 574 29.71 2.25 -26.30
CA ARG A 574 28.87 3.43 -26.03
C ARG A 574 28.75 3.70 -24.53
N VAL A 575 28.72 4.98 -24.18
CA VAL A 575 28.48 5.49 -22.82
C VAL A 575 27.32 6.48 -22.87
N TYR A 576 26.37 6.32 -21.97
CA TYR A 576 25.26 7.24 -21.77
C TYR A 576 25.23 7.69 -20.31
N VAL A 577 24.91 8.95 -20.04
CA VAL A 577 24.57 9.42 -18.70
C VAL A 577 23.06 9.58 -18.66
N LEU A 578 22.38 8.77 -17.86
CA LEU A 578 20.93 8.68 -17.81
C LEU A 578 20.46 8.57 -16.36
N SER A 579 19.32 9.16 -16.04
CA SER A 579 18.66 8.98 -14.74
C SER A 579 18.20 7.53 -14.58
N THR A 580 18.18 7.01 -13.35
CA THR A 580 17.65 5.69 -13.00
C THR A 580 16.25 5.43 -13.56
N HIS A 581 15.41 6.45 -13.69
CA HIS A 581 14.03 6.36 -14.15
C HIS A 581 13.89 6.49 -15.67
N THR A 582 14.93 6.93 -16.37
CA THR A 582 14.89 7.14 -17.82
C THR A 582 14.58 5.82 -18.55
N PRO A 583 13.53 5.77 -19.40
CA PRO A 583 13.26 4.62 -20.24
C PRO A 583 14.24 4.56 -21.42
N VAL A 584 14.72 3.37 -21.75
CA VAL A 584 15.65 3.14 -22.86
C VAL A 584 15.06 2.11 -23.82
N LEU A 585 15.11 2.43 -25.12
CA LEU A 585 14.74 1.54 -26.21
C LEU A 585 15.97 0.81 -26.76
N PHE A 586 15.85 -0.50 -26.94
CA PHE A 586 16.88 -1.39 -27.46
C PHE A 586 16.39 -1.96 -28.79
N PHE A 587 16.94 -1.48 -29.91
CA PHE A 587 16.60 -1.96 -31.24
C PHE A 587 17.53 -3.10 -31.66
N SER A 588 16.95 -4.18 -32.18
CA SER A 588 17.69 -5.36 -32.62
C SER A 588 17.95 -5.39 -34.12
N SER A 589 18.94 -6.19 -34.53
CA SER A 589 19.27 -6.44 -35.94
C SER A 589 18.12 -7.03 -36.75
N ARG A 590 17.14 -7.68 -36.09
CA ARG A 590 15.93 -8.26 -36.73
C ARG A 590 14.75 -7.30 -36.81
N GLY A 591 14.92 -6.04 -36.41
CA GLY A 591 13.87 -5.02 -36.46
C GLY A 591 12.89 -5.06 -35.28
N MET A 592 13.26 -5.71 -34.17
CA MET A 592 12.52 -5.66 -32.91
C MET A 592 12.99 -4.49 -32.06
N VAL A 593 12.12 -3.99 -31.19
CA VAL A 593 12.46 -3.02 -30.14
C VAL A 593 11.98 -3.52 -28.79
N TYR A 594 12.82 -3.35 -27.78
CA TYR A 594 12.54 -3.65 -26.37
C TYR A 594 12.65 -2.37 -25.55
N LYS A 595 11.90 -2.27 -24.44
CA LYS A 595 11.94 -1.11 -23.54
C LYS A 595 12.32 -1.53 -22.13
N MET A 596 13.27 -0.83 -21.52
CA MET A 596 13.67 -1.06 -20.13
C MET A 596 14.10 0.26 -19.49
N LYS A 597 13.74 0.49 -18.22
CA LYS A 597 14.26 1.62 -17.45
C LYS A 597 15.67 1.35 -16.96
N VAL A 598 16.47 2.41 -16.81
CA VAL A 598 17.89 2.31 -16.42
C VAL A 598 18.06 1.53 -15.13
N TYR A 599 17.22 1.71 -14.10
CA TYR A 599 17.38 1.01 -12.82
C TYR A 599 17.36 -0.53 -12.92
N LYS A 600 16.72 -1.09 -13.97
CA LYS A 600 16.67 -2.54 -14.23
C LYS A 600 17.97 -3.08 -14.85
N LEU A 601 18.85 -2.20 -15.35
CA LEU A 601 20.18 -2.57 -15.80
C LEU A 601 21.04 -3.00 -14.60
N PRO A 602 21.96 -3.95 -14.79
CA PRO A 602 22.78 -4.47 -13.71
C PRO A 602 23.73 -3.40 -13.19
N VAL A 603 23.72 -3.19 -11.87
CA VAL A 603 24.71 -2.35 -11.18
C VAL A 603 26.08 -3.02 -11.28
N GLY A 604 27.11 -2.24 -11.58
CA GLY A 604 28.50 -2.70 -11.58
C GLY A 604 29.45 -1.66 -11.02
N THR A 605 30.73 -2.03 -10.91
CA THR A 605 31.82 -1.07 -10.71
C THR A 605 32.30 -0.54 -12.06
N PRO A 606 33.02 0.60 -12.11
CA PRO A 606 33.65 1.09 -13.34
C PRO A 606 34.50 0.03 -14.06
N GLN A 607 35.07 -0.93 -13.31
CA GLN A 607 35.92 -2.01 -13.83
C GLN A 607 35.16 -3.32 -14.15
N ALA A 608 33.91 -3.48 -13.74
CA ALA A 608 33.13 -4.70 -14.00
C ALA A 608 32.65 -4.79 -15.46
N ARG A 609 32.48 -5.99 -16.02
CA ARG A 609 32.01 -6.18 -17.41
C ARG A 609 30.50 -5.91 -17.59
N GLY A 610 29.70 -6.09 -16.54
CA GLY A 610 28.24 -6.06 -16.63
C GLY A 610 27.61 -7.42 -16.95
N LYS A 611 26.36 -7.44 -17.45
CA LYS A 611 25.69 -8.66 -17.92
C LYS A 611 25.42 -8.58 -19.42
N ALA A 612 25.47 -9.74 -20.09
CA ALA A 612 25.13 -9.84 -21.51
C ALA A 612 23.64 -9.49 -21.75
N LEU A 613 23.37 -8.69 -22.79
CA LEU A 613 22.03 -8.23 -23.16
C LEU A 613 21.08 -9.37 -23.50
N VAL A 614 21.59 -10.48 -24.05
CA VAL A 614 20.83 -11.73 -24.31
C VAL A 614 20.22 -12.34 -23.05
N ASN A 615 20.75 -12.02 -21.86
CA ASN A 615 20.21 -12.48 -20.58
C ASN A 615 19.16 -11.53 -20.00
N LEU A 616 19.04 -10.31 -20.55
CA LEU A 616 18.14 -9.26 -20.09
C LEU A 616 16.95 -9.06 -21.03
N LEU A 617 17.14 -9.34 -22.32
CA LEU A 617 16.16 -9.17 -23.39
C LEU A 617 15.93 -10.51 -24.09
N PRO A 618 14.69 -10.84 -24.49
CA PRO A 618 14.38 -12.08 -25.19
C PRO A 618 14.79 -11.98 -26.67
N LEU A 619 16.10 -12.06 -26.92
CA LEU A 619 16.71 -12.05 -28.24
C LEU A 619 16.70 -13.46 -28.85
N GLY A 620 16.38 -13.56 -30.14
CA GLY A 620 16.48 -14.81 -30.90
C GLY A 620 17.93 -15.22 -31.17
N GLU A 621 18.11 -16.44 -31.67
CA GLU A 621 19.45 -16.93 -32.05
C GLU A 621 20.06 -16.05 -33.15
N GLY A 622 21.29 -15.58 -32.92
CA GLY A 622 22.02 -14.66 -33.81
C GLY A 622 21.53 -13.20 -33.80
N GLU A 623 20.55 -12.86 -32.95
CA GLU A 623 20.03 -11.49 -32.82
C GLU A 623 20.87 -10.66 -31.85
N TYR A 624 21.23 -9.44 -32.24
CA TYR A 624 22.01 -8.51 -31.43
C TYR A 624 21.38 -7.11 -31.43
N ILE A 625 21.68 -6.30 -30.42
CA ILE A 625 21.21 -4.92 -30.32
C ILE A 625 22.08 -4.02 -31.20
N THR A 626 21.44 -3.28 -32.11
CA THR A 626 22.10 -2.36 -33.04
C THR A 626 22.14 -0.94 -32.50
N THR A 627 21.10 -0.53 -31.77
CA THR A 627 20.98 0.83 -31.24
C THR A 627 20.31 0.83 -29.86
N LEU A 628 20.91 1.55 -28.92
CA LEU A 628 20.25 2.04 -27.73
C LEU A 628 19.80 3.49 -27.94
N MET A 629 18.57 3.79 -27.55
CA MET A 629 17.98 5.11 -27.67
C MET A 629 17.25 5.46 -26.38
N PRO A 630 17.77 6.41 -25.59
CA PRO A 630 17.03 6.98 -24.47
C PRO A 630 15.72 7.60 -24.96
N LEU A 631 14.64 7.38 -24.23
CA LEU A 631 13.39 8.09 -24.40
C LEU A 631 13.35 9.28 -23.44
N PRO A 632 12.80 10.43 -23.87
CA PRO A 632 12.43 11.50 -22.96
C PRO A 632 11.56 10.95 -21.82
N GLU A 633 11.78 11.46 -20.60
CA GLU A 633 10.96 11.07 -19.44
C GLU A 633 9.54 11.67 -19.54
N ASP A 634 9.40 12.87 -20.13
CA ASP A 634 8.10 13.44 -20.48
C ASP A 634 7.61 12.85 -21.82
N GLU A 635 6.54 12.07 -21.78
CA GLU A 635 5.93 11.48 -22.97
C GLU A 635 5.44 12.54 -23.98
N ARG A 636 5.20 13.79 -23.55
CA ARG A 636 4.79 14.90 -24.44
C ARG A 636 5.91 15.29 -25.40
N GLU A 637 7.16 15.19 -24.99
CA GLU A 637 8.33 15.44 -25.86
C GLU A 637 8.44 14.37 -26.97
N CYS A 638 7.83 13.20 -26.78
CA CYS A 638 7.78 12.17 -27.82
C CYS A 638 6.79 12.49 -28.95
N GLU A 639 5.91 13.49 -28.79
CA GLU A 639 4.92 13.87 -29.82
C GLU A 639 5.52 14.70 -30.96
N SER A 640 6.59 15.46 -30.67
CA SER A 640 7.28 16.34 -31.62
C SER A 640 8.45 15.68 -32.35
N LEU A 641 8.87 14.48 -31.93
CA LEU A 641 10.02 13.78 -32.50
C LEU A 641 9.59 12.57 -33.34
N ASP A 642 10.31 12.37 -34.44
CA ASP A 642 10.22 11.16 -35.25
C ASP A 642 11.46 10.29 -35.11
N VAL A 643 11.36 9.04 -35.55
CA VAL A 643 12.42 8.05 -35.55
C VAL A 643 12.68 7.59 -36.97
N MET A 644 13.92 7.76 -37.43
CA MET A 644 14.41 7.25 -38.70
C MET A 644 15.10 5.90 -38.50
N PHE A 645 14.77 4.95 -39.36
CA PHE A 645 15.36 3.61 -39.43
C PHE A 645 16.14 3.48 -40.73
N ALA A 646 17.28 2.81 -40.70
CA ALA A 646 18.06 2.43 -41.88
C ALA A 646 18.47 0.96 -41.84
N THR A 647 18.35 0.27 -42.98
CA THR A 647 18.73 -1.13 -43.16
C THR A 647 19.97 -1.29 -44.03
N ALA A 648 20.61 -2.45 -43.96
CA ALA A 648 21.82 -2.76 -44.73
C ALA A 648 21.57 -2.70 -46.25
N SER A 649 20.36 -3.07 -46.72
CA SER A 649 19.99 -2.97 -48.14
C SER A 649 19.77 -1.55 -48.67
N GLY A 650 19.90 -0.52 -47.82
CA GLY A 650 19.69 0.88 -48.18
C GLY A 650 18.23 1.34 -48.12
N THR A 651 17.39 0.61 -47.38
CA THR A 651 16.00 0.99 -47.12
C THR A 651 15.92 1.87 -45.87
N VAL A 652 15.10 2.92 -45.92
CA VAL A 652 14.83 3.82 -44.80
C VAL A 652 13.36 3.90 -44.49
N ARG A 653 13.05 4.20 -43.23
CA ARG A 653 11.67 4.29 -42.75
C ARG A 653 11.57 5.34 -41.63
N ARG A 654 10.51 6.14 -41.65
CA ARG A 654 10.23 7.17 -40.64
C ARG A 654 8.94 6.84 -39.88
N ASN A 655 8.99 6.88 -38.56
CA ASN A 655 7.85 6.65 -37.66
C ASN A 655 7.80 7.75 -36.60
N ARG A 656 6.64 7.92 -35.95
CA ARG A 656 6.56 8.81 -34.78
C ARG A 656 7.26 8.16 -33.59
N LEU A 657 7.98 8.93 -32.77
CA LEU A 657 8.57 8.40 -31.55
C LEU A 657 7.49 7.89 -30.57
N SER A 658 6.32 8.53 -30.57
CA SER A 658 5.12 8.10 -29.83
C SER A 658 4.70 6.65 -30.13
N ASP A 659 5.03 6.10 -31.31
CA ASP A 659 4.76 4.70 -31.64
C ASP A 659 5.54 3.72 -30.72
N PHE A 660 6.58 4.19 -30.02
CA PHE A 660 7.47 3.38 -29.20
C PHE A 660 7.36 3.65 -27.69
N VAL A 661 6.41 4.49 -27.26
CA VAL A 661 6.11 4.71 -25.84
C VAL A 661 5.64 3.40 -25.19
N ASN A 662 4.72 2.67 -25.83
CA ASN A 662 4.20 1.40 -25.34
C ASN A 662 4.84 0.19 -26.04
N VAL A 663 5.78 -0.47 -25.35
CA VAL A 663 6.51 -1.68 -25.77
C VAL A 663 6.37 -2.74 -24.67
N MET A 664 5.91 -3.92 -25.06
CA MET A 664 5.70 -5.06 -24.15
C MET A 664 7.03 -5.73 -23.78
N ALA A 665 7.05 -6.54 -22.71
CA ALA A 665 8.27 -7.21 -22.24
C ALA A 665 8.89 -8.17 -23.27
N ASN A 666 8.07 -8.81 -24.11
CA ASN A 666 8.52 -9.65 -25.23
C ASN A 666 8.96 -8.85 -26.46
N GLY A 667 9.00 -7.51 -26.36
CA GLY A 667 9.36 -6.61 -27.44
C GLY A 667 8.19 -6.26 -28.36
N LYS A 668 8.48 -5.40 -29.33
CA LYS A 668 7.56 -4.93 -30.35
C LYS A 668 8.27 -4.91 -31.70
N ILE A 669 7.57 -5.24 -32.78
CA ILE A 669 8.13 -5.09 -34.13
C ILE A 669 8.24 -3.60 -34.43
N ALA A 670 9.46 -3.09 -34.58
CA ALA A 670 9.72 -1.71 -34.98
C ALA A 670 9.65 -1.55 -36.50
N MET A 671 10.24 -2.51 -37.23
CA MET A 671 10.26 -2.53 -38.69
C MET A 671 10.31 -3.98 -39.18
N LYS A 672 9.53 -4.31 -40.21
CA LYS A 672 9.70 -5.57 -40.94
C LYS A 672 10.86 -5.41 -41.92
N LEU A 673 11.73 -6.41 -41.94
CA LEU A 673 12.87 -6.48 -42.84
C LEU A 673 12.59 -7.48 -43.96
N ASP A 674 13.17 -7.22 -45.13
CA ASP A 674 13.18 -8.18 -46.24
C ASP A 674 14.09 -9.38 -45.90
N GLU A 675 13.90 -10.50 -46.60
CA GLU A 675 14.69 -11.71 -46.35
C GLU A 675 16.19 -11.45 -46.59
N GLY A 676 17.00 -11.68 -45.57
CA GLY A 676 18.45 -11.42 -45.60
C GLY A 676 18.87 -9.99 -45.29
N ASP A 677 17.93 -9.06 -45.06
CA ASP A 677 18.23 -7.68 -44.63
C ASP A 677 18.36 -7.58 -43.10
N ARG A 678 19.07 -6.55 -42.63
CA ARG A 678 19.25 -6.28 -41.19
C ARG A 678 19.10 -4.80 -40.89
N LEU A 679 18.57 -4.49 -39.72
CA LEU A 679 18.55 -3.12 -39.21
C LEU A 679 20.00 -2.70 -38.90
N VAL A 680 20.41 -1.53 -39.36
CA VAL A 680 21.76 -1.00 -39.15
C VAL A 680 21.74 0.11 -38.12
N TRP A 681 20.84 1.09 -38.28
CA TRP A 681 20.82 2.27 -37.41
C TRP A 681 19.40 2.77 -37.15
N VAL A 682 19.22 3.38 -35.98
CA VAL A 682 18.00 4.09 -35.58
C VAL A 682 18.40 5.40 -34.93
N GLN A 683 17.76 6.50 -35.29
CA GLN A 683 18.03 7.80 -34.68
C GLN A 683 16.77 8.66 -34.65
N THR A 684 16.61 9.49 -33.63
CA THR A 684 15.58 10.53 -33.60
C THR A 684 15.89 11.61 -34.63
N CYS A 685 14.85 12.19 -35.23
CA CYS A 685 14.98 13.25 -36.21
C CYS A 685 13.78 14.20 -36.21
N GLU A 686 14.02 15.43 -36.64
CA GLU A 686 13.04 16.47 -36.89
C GLU A 686 12.86 16.71 -38.41
N ASP A 687 11.76 17.37 -38.79
CA ASP A 687 11.39 17.58 -40.20
C ASP A 687 12.36 18.48 -40.98
N ASP A 688 13.06 19.36 -40.26
CA ASP A 688 14.02 20.34 -40.76
C ASP A 688 15.46 19.82 -40.75
N GLN A 689 15.65 18.49 -40.72
CA GLN A 689 16.96 17.86 -40.76
C GLN A 689 17.16 17.03 -42.03
N ASP A 690 18.40 16.64 -42.29
CA ASP A 690 18.78 15.77 -43.41
C ASP A 690 19.26 14.39 -42.91
N VAL A 691 18.98 13.35 -43.69
CA VAL A 691 19.54 12.01 -43.52
C VAL A 691 20.77 11.87 -44.41
N LEU A 692 21.92 11.50 -43.82
CA LEU A 692 23.10 11.04 -44.52
C LEU A 692 23.24 9.51 -44.35
N LEU A 693 23.21 8.77 -45.46
CA LEU A 693 23.56 7.33 -45.47
C LEU A 693 24.93 7.15 -46.10
N ALA A 694 25.77 6.32 -45.48
CA ALA A 694 27.06 5.91 -46.03
C ALA A 694 27.10 4.39 -46.24
N ALA A 695 27.65 3.98 -47.38
CA ALA A 695 27.80 2.60 -47.79
C ALA A 695 29.25 2.14 -47.69
N ALA A 696 29.44 0.82 -47.49
CA ALA A 696 30.74 0.18 -47.38
C ALA A 696 31.63 0.42 -48.61
N GLY A 697 31.03 0.48 -49.81
CA GLY A 697 31.72 0.73 -51.08
C GLY A 697 32.14 2.18 -51.32
N GLY A 698 32.11 3.05 -50.31
CA GLY A 698 32.60 4.42 -50.41
C GLY A 698 31.62 5.40 -51.06
N LYS A 699 30.34 5.04 -51.19
CA LYS A 699 29.26 5.94 -51.62
C LYS A 699 28.47 6.48 -50.43
N CYS A 700 27.91 7.67 -50.58
CA CYS A 700 26.96 8.23 -49.62
C CYS A 700 25.85 9.03 -50.30
N ILE A 701 24.73 9.22 -49.62
CA ILE A 701 23.64 10.09 -50.09
C ILE A 701 23.10 10.93 -48.93
N ARG A 702 22.88 12.22 -49.18
CA ARG A 702 22.22 13.15 -48.25
C ARG A 702 20.88 13.58 -48.84
N PHE A 703 19.79 13.46 -48.08
CA PHE A 703 18.46 13.89 -48.51
C PHE A 703 17.64 14.39 -47.30
N PRO A 704 16.64 15.28 -47.49
CA PRO A 704 15.83 15.80 -46.39
C PRO A 704 15.00 14.72 -45.70
N VAL A 705 14.83 14.81 -44.37
CA VAL A 705 13.99 13.90 -43.57
C VAL A 705 12.55 13.88 -44.10
N LYS A 706 12.03 15.03 -44.54
CA LYS A 706 10.70 15.19 -45.15
C LYS A 706 10.48 14.39 -46.45
N ASP A 707 11.53 13.96 -47.14
CA ASP A 707 11.41 13.10 -48.35
C ASP A 707 10.97 11.66 -48.02
N VAL A 708 11.05 11.29 -46.74
CA VAL A 708 10.53 10.03 -46.21
C VAL A 708 9.23 10.34 -45.45
N ARG A 709 8.10 9.85 -45.98
CA ARG A 709 6.82 9.99 -45.29
C ARG A 709 6.82 9.26 -43.94
N VAL A 710 6.02 9.75 -42.99
CA VAL A 710 5.75 9.05 -41.73
C VAL A 710 4.83 7.84 -41.99
N PHE A 711 5.25 6.66 -41.54
CA PHE A 711 4.50 5.41 -41.71
C PHE A 711 3.66 5.07 -40.48
N ALA A 712 2.34 5.18 -40.58
CA ALA A 712 1.43 4.79 -39.48
C ALA A 712 1.31 3.25 -39.26
N GLY A 713 1.62 2.44 -40.29
CA GLY A 713 1.43 0.99 -40.27
C GLY A 713 2.72 0.19 -40.12
N ARG A 714 2.70 -0.86 -39.28
CA ARG A 714 3.88 -1.70 -38.93
C ARG A 714 4.26 -2.76 -39.97
N ASN A 715 3.44 -2.94 -41.00
CA ASN A 715 3.62 -3.99 -42.02
C ASN A 715 4.47 -3.56 -43.22
N SER A 716 4.86 -2.28 -43.32
CA SER A 716 5.65 -1.79 -44.45
C SER A 716 7.15 -1.96 -44.21
N THR A 717 7.89 -2.30 -45.25
CA THR A 717 9.34 -2.44 -45.26
C THR A 717 10.08 -1.12 -45.44
N GLY A 718 9.39 0.01 -45.64
CA GLY A 718 10.00 1.34 -45.82
C GLY A 718 10.10 1.77 -47.29
N VAL A 719 10.99 2.73 -47.57
CA VAL A 719 11.30 3.25 -48.91
C VAL A 719 12.81 3.26 -49.14
N ARG A 720 13.24 3.15 -50.40
CA ARG A 720 14.66 3.21 -50.73
C ARG A 720 15.26 4.58 -50.40
N GLY A 721 16.29 4.58 -49.55
CA GLY A 721 17.09 5.74 -49.18
C GLY A 721 18.30 5.93 -50.10
N ILE A 722 19.04 4.84 -50.38
CA ILE A 722 20.18 4.81 -51.31
C ILE A 722 20.08 3.62 -52.26
N ARG A 723 20.56 3.76 -53.50
CA ARG A 723 20.72 2.66 -54.44
C ARG A 723 22.16 2.16 -54.40
N LEU A 724 22.34 0.95 -53.89
CA LEU A 724 23.64 0.31 -53.72
C LEU A 724 24.08 -0.47 -54.96
N ALA A 725 25.39 -0.66 -55.10
CA ALA A 725 25.97 -1.59 -56.07
C ALA A 725 25.76 -3.04 -55.62
N LYS A 726 25.98 -4.01 -56.53
CA LYS A 726 25.85 -5.43 -56.18
C LYS A 726 26.92 -5.81 -55.13
N GLY A 727 26.47 -6.29 -53.97
CA GLY A 727 27.36 -6.69 -52.86
C GLY A 727 27.75 -5.55 -51.91
N ASP A 728 27.25 -4.33 -52.13
CA ASP A 728 27.46 -3.18 -51.24
C ASP A 728 26.32 -3.11 -50.20
N GLU A 729 26.60 -2.53 -49.03
CA GLU A 729 25.65 -2.38 -47.92
C GLU A 729 25.80 -1.02 -47.22
N VAL A 730 24.71 -0.52 -46.63
CA VAL A 730 24.75 0.64 -45.73
C VAL A 730 25.39 0.25 -44.41
N ILE A 731 26.35 1.05 -43.96
CA ILE A 731 27.08 0.84 -42.70
C ILE A 731 26.70 1.85 -41.61
N SER A 732 26.18 3.02 -41.98
CA SER A 732 25.86 4.09 -41.04
C SER A 732 24.79 5.03 -41.58
N MET A 733 24.05 5.62 -40.63
CA MET A 733 23.12 6.71 -40.86
C MET A 733 23.46 7.84 -39.88
N SER A 734 23.37 9.07 -40.35
CA SER A 734 23.49 10.26 -39.50
C SER A 734 22.39 11.25 -39.82
N ILE A 735 21.92 11.94 -38.80
CA ILE A 735 20.99 13.06 -38.93
C ILE A 735 21.80 14.37 -38.84
N LEU A 736 21.72 15.19 -39.89
CA LEU A 736 22.51 16.42 -40.05
C LEU A 736 21.60 17.64 -40.06
N ARG A 737 22.13 18.79 -39.62
CA ARG A 737 21.44 20.09 -39.72
C ARG A 737 21.19 20.43 -41.18
N HIS A 738 19.95 20.74 -41.53
CA HIS A 738 19.60 21.20 -42.87
C HIS A 738 20.00 22.67 -43.04
N MET A 739 20.56 23.01 -44.21
CA MET A 739 20.77 24.38 -44.62
C MET A 739 20.68 24.46 -46.14
N GLU A 740 19.91 25.42 -46.64
CA GLU A 740 19.85 25.73 -48.07
C GLU A 740 20.93 26.74 -48.42
N PHE A 741 21.75 26.43 -49.43
CA PHE A 741 22.76 27.33 -49.98
C PHE A 741 22.96 27.08 -51.47
N SER A 742 23.37 28.14 -52.19
CA SER A 742 23.71 28.06 -53.62
C SER A 742 25.05 27.34 -53.84
N VAL A 743 25.33 26.96 -55.09
CA VAL A 743 26.62 26.34 -55.45
C VAL A 743 27.78 27.32 -55.23
N GLU A 744 27.54 28.61 -55.48
CA GLU A 744 28.46 29.71 -55.30
C GLU A 744 28.72 29.96 -53.80
N GLU A 745 27.68 30.05 -52.98
CA GLU A 745 27.79 30.20 -51.51
C GLU A 745 28.63 29.07 -50.90
N ARG A 746 28.32 27.81 -51.24
CA ARG A 746 29.08 26.65 -50.77
C ARG A 746 30.55 26.73 -51.17
N LYS A 747 30.83 27.04 -52.45
CA LYS A 747 32.20 27.12 -52.96
C LYS A 747 32.98 28.23 -52.25
N ALA A 748 32.35 29.40 -52.03
CA ALA A 748 32.96 30.52 -51.33
C ALA A 748 33.23 30.20 -49.85
N TYR A 749 32.27 29.60 -49.14
CA TYR A 749 32.42 29.16 -47.75
C TYR A 749 33.57 28.15 -47.60
N LEU A 750 33.57 27.07 -48.38
CA LEU A 750 34.61 26.02 -48.32
C LEU A 750 36.00 26.58 -48.67
N LYS A 751 36.07 27.53 -49.62
CA LYS A 751 37.32 28.22 -49.97
C LYS A 751 37.82 29.09 -48.82
N ARG A 752 36.96 29.91 -48.18
CA ARG A 752 37.30 30.75 -47.03
C ARG A 752 37.79 29.90 -45.85
N ARG A 753 37.06 28.84 -45.48
CA ARG A 753 37.49 27.89 -44.43
C ARG A 753 38.80 27.17 -44.76
N ARG A 754 39.13 26.94 -46.03
CA ARG A 754 40.41 26.35 -46.42
C ARG A 754 41.57 27.33 -46.23
N LEU A 755 41.36 28.60 -46.58
CA LEU A 755 42.35 29.66 -46.40
C LEU A 755 42.60 29.96 -44.92
N GLU A 756 41.55 30.10 -44.10
CA GLU A 756 41.67 30.32 -42.65
C GLU A 756 42.46 29.19 -41.96
N ARG A 757 42.30 27.94 -42.41
CA ARG A 757 43.08 26.80 -41.91
C ARG A 757 44.54 26.83 -42.37
N MET A 758 44.81 27.27 -43.60
CA MET A 758 46.18 27.43 -44.10
C MET A 758 46.92 28.56 -43.39
N GLU A 759 46.26 29.69 -43.12
CA GLU A 759 46.81 30.80 -42.34
C GLU A 759 47.08 30.39 -40.87
N GLY A 760 46.24 29.53 -40.28
CA GLY A 760 46.48 28.96 -38.94
C GLY A 760 47.55 27.86 -38.90
N GLU A 761 47.80 27.13 -39.99
CA GLU A 761 48.81 26.07 -40.08
C GLU A 761 50.23 26.61 -40.38
N GLU A 762 50.38 27.80 -41.01
CA GLU A 762 51.69 28.44 -41.23
C GLU A 762 52.38 28.88 -39.91
N GLU A 763 51.63 29.06 -38.81
CA GLU A 763 52.21 29.29 -37.48
C GLU A 763 52.66 27.99 -36.76
N ALA A 764 52.37 26.81 -37.32
CA ALA A 764 52.51 25.52 -36.62
C ALA A 764 53.23 24.41 -37.43
N VAL A 765 54.34 24.69 -38.13
CA VAL A 765 55.27 23.61 -38.58
C VAL A 765 56.74 24.04 -38.50
N ASN A 766 57.44 23.51 -37.48
CA ASN A 766 58.87 23.19 -37.55
C ASN A 766 58.99 21.66 -37.41
N GLY A 767 59.15 20.94 -38.52
CA GLY A 767 59.57 19.53 -38.48
C GLY A 767 59.00 18.62 -39.55
N ASN A 768 59.85 18.31 -40.53
CA ASN A 768 59.78 17.28 -41.56
C ASN A 768 58.77 17.45 -42.70
N GLY A 769 59.33 17.83 -43.84
CA GLY A 769 58.67 17.84 -45.13
C GLY A 769 58.49 16.45 -45.72
N ASP A 770 57.34 16.28 -46.36
CA ASP A 770 57.24 15.75 -47.71
C ASP A 770 56.21 16.63 -48.42
N VAL A 771 56.70 17.46 -49.33
CA VAL A 771 55.89 18.21 -50.28
C VAL A 771 55.79 17.31 -51.50
N ASP A 772 54.60 16.84 -51.87
CA ASP A 772 54.25 16.88 -53.30
C ASP A 772 52.77 16.69 -53.66
N ALA A 773 52.42 17.53 -54.65
CA ALA A 773 51.59 17.29 -55.83
C ALA A 773 50.33 16.42 -55.72
N ASP A 774 49.17 17.08 -55.60
CA ASP A 774 47.94 16.69 -56.29
C ASP A 774 47.02 17.92 -56.39
N ILE A 775 47.44 18.87 -57.24
CA ILE A 775 46.61 19.98 -57.70
C ILE A 775 46.51 19.81 -59.22
N GLU A 776 45.58 18.97 -59.68
CA GLU A 776 44.94 19.07 -61.00
C GLU A 776 43.99 17.89 -61.21
N GLU A 777 42.74 18.01 -60.74
CA GLU A 777 41.56 17.65 -61.55
C GLU A 777 40.27 18.04 -60.81
N ASN A 778 39.37 18.71 -61.53
CA ASN A 778 38.07 19.27 -61.12
C ASN A 778 38.04 20.70 -60.57
N GLY A 779 39.03 21.52 -60.94
CA GLY A 779 38.90 22.98 -60.98
C GLY A 779 37.98 23.44 -62.10
N ALA A 780 36.67 23.24 -61.98
CA ALA A 780 35.72 24.02 -62.76
C ALA A 780 35.71 25.44 -62.19
N ALA A 781 36.37 26.35 -62.93
CA ALA A 781 36.45 27.79 -62.70
C ALA A 781 35.18 28.31 -62.01
N ALA A 782 35.34 28.80 -60.78
CA ALA A 782 34.34 29.68 -60.22
C ALA A 782 34.30 30.92 -61.12
N GLY A 783 33.10 31.34 -61.54
CA GLY A 783 32.93 32.68 -62.08
C GLY A 783 33.55 33.67 -61.10
N GLU A 784 34.42 34.52 -61.62
CA GLU A 784 35.03 35.61 -60.88
C GLU A 784 33.92 36.46 -60.21
N GLY A 785 33.95 36.59 -58.88
CA GLY A 785 33.25 37.68 -58.18
C GLY A 785 32.24 37.35 -57.08
N PHE A 786 31.93 36.08 -56.75
CA PHE A 786 31.03 35.82 -55.62
C PHE A 786 31.75 35.98 -54.26
N VAL A 787 31.40 37.02 -53.51
CA VAL A 787 31.86 37.27 -52.13
C VAL A 787 30.74 36.86 -51.18
N LEU A 788 31.04 35.96 -50.24
CA LEU A 788 30.10 35.55 -49.20
C LEU A 788 30.08 36.63 -48.12
N ASP A 789 28.90 37.20 -47.87
CA ASP A 789 28.67 38.18 -46.81
C ASP A 789 29.04 37.62 -45.42
N ASP A 790 29.53 38.48 -44.52
CA ASP A 790 30.06 38.04 -43.22
C ASP A 790 28.97 37.48 -42.30
N ASP A 791 27.74 38.02 -42.33
CA ASP A 791 26.62 37.48 -41.54
C ASP A 791 26.22 36.10 -42.06
N ARG A 792 26.16 35.95 -43.39
CA ARG A 792 25.88 34.65 -44.03
C ARG A 792 26.99 33.64 -43.79
N TYR A 793 28.25 34.09 -43.75
CA TYR A 793 29.39 33.24 -43.40
C TYR A 793 29.29 32.73 -41.96
N ALA A 794 28.96 33.60 -41.00
CA ALA A 794 28.77 33.24 -39.60
C ALA A 794 27.59 32.25 -39.42
N GLU A 795 26.48 32.47 -40.12
CA GLU A 795 25.33 31.55 -40.14
C GLU A 795 25.75 30.16 -40.65
N MET A 796 26.45 30.10 -41.79
CA MET A 796 26.96 28.85 -42.35
C MET A 796 27.97 28.18 -41.42
N LEU A 797 28.82 28.94 -40.72
CA LEU A 797 29.80 28.42 -39.76
C LEU A 797 29.11 27.71 -38.58
N VAL A 798 28.07 28.32 -38.00
CA VAL A 798 27.29 27.74 -36.90
C VAL A 798 26.54 26.48 -37.34
N GLY A 799 26.08 26.44 -38.59
CA GLY A 799 25.37 25.29 -39.15
C GLY A 799 26.25 24.12 -39.58
N ASP A 800 27.56 24.34 -39.78
CA ASP A 800 28.46 23.32 -40.33
C ASP A 800 28.74 22.21 -39.32
N GLN A 801 28.88 20.98 -39.82
CA GLN A 801 29.20 19.80 -39.02
C GLN A 801 30.31 19.04 -39.73
N TYR A 802 31.23 18.40 -38.99
CA TYR A 802 32.28 17.60 -39.60
C TYR A 802 31.92 16.12 -39.56
N ILE A 803 31.94 15.48 -40.73
CA ILE A 803 31.72 14.05 -40.87
C ILE A 803 33.08 13.36 -40.88
N LEU A 804 33.32 12.52 -39.88
CA LEU A 804 34.43 11.59 -39.88
C LEU A 804 34.07 10.40 -40.77
N THR A 805 34.97 9.99 -41.66
CA THR A 805 34.84 8.74 -42.43
C THR A 805 36.14 7.96 -42.30
N LEU A 806 36.03 6.67 -41.95
CA LEU A 806 37.16 5.77 -41.72
C LEU A 806 37.00 4.47 -42.52
N ALA A 807 38.09 4.04 -43.15
CA ALA A 807 38.19 2.82 -43.93
C ALA A 807 38.88 1.68 -43.16
N ALA A 808 38.68 0.45 -43.63
CA ALA A 808 39.15 -0.79 -43.01
C ALA A 808 40.69 -0.87 -42.95
N ASN A 809 41.38 -0.27 -43.92
CA ASN A 809 42.84 -0.13 -43.92
C ASN A 809 43.37 1.00 -43.01
N GLY A 810 42.52 1.59 -42.17
CA GLY A 810 42.89 2.58 -41.15
C GLY A 810 43.14 3.99 -41.68
N TYR A 811 42.77 4.28 -42.93
CA TYR A 811 42.73 5.65 -43.45
C TYR A 811 41.43 6.35 -43.04
N GLY A 812 41.52 7.63 -42.68
CA GLY A 812 40.37 8.43 -42.29
C GLY A 812 40.54 9.91 -42.58
N LYS A 813 39.41 10.62 -42.58
CA LYS A 813 39.35 12.07 -42.77
C LYS A 813 38.10 12.66 -42.14
N ARG A 814 38.17 13.96 -41.88
CA ARG A 814 37.01 14.80 -41.58
C ARG A 814 36.61 15.59 -42.83
N SER A 815 35.33 15.66 -43.15
CA SER A 815 34.82 16.47 -44.26
C SER A 815 33.64 17.31 -43.79
N SER A 816 33.57 18.58 -44.21
CA SER A 816 32.41 19.44 -43.90
C SER A 816 31.12 18.83 -44.44
N ALA A 817 30.04 18.90 -43.66
CA ALA A 817 28.71 18.44 -44.03
C ALA A 817 28.21 19.10 -45.31
N TYR A 818 28.65 20.33 -45.60
CA TYR A 818 28.30 21.05 -46.83
C TYR A 818 28.93 20.47 -48.09
N GLU A 819 29.98 19.65 -47.98
CA GLU A 819 30.46 18.87 -49.13
C GLU A 819 29.48 17.78 -49.56
N TYR A 820 28.59 17.36 -48.68
CA TYR A 820 27.57 16.37 -48.96
C TYR A 820 26.33 17.06 -49.52
N THR A 821 26.22 17.19 -50.83
CA THR A 821 25.08 17.85 -51.47
C THR A 821 23.77 17.14 -51.17
N VAL A 822 22.76 17.89 -50.73
CA VAL A 822 21.38 17.42 -50.62
C VAL A 822 20.87 17.05 -52.02
N ARG A 823 20.37 15.81 -52.16
CA ARG A 823 19.76 15.26 -53.38
C ARG A 823 18.47 14.53 -53.02
N GLY A 824 17.67 14.16 -54.02
CA GLY A 824 16.51 13.29 -53.79
C GLY A 824 16.93 11.87 -53.37
N ARG A 825 16.18 11.28 -52.44
CA ARG A 825 16.42 9.91 -51.96
C ARG A 825 16.36 8.86 -53.09
N GLY A 826 17.04 7.73 -52.87
CA GLY A 826 17.02 6.56 -53.76
C GLY A 826 17.95 6.65 -54.98
N GLY A 827 18.79 7.69 -55.06
CA GLY A 827 19.88 7.80 -56.03
C GLY A 827 21.09 6.92 -55.70
N GLN A 828 22.06 6.88 -56.62
CA GLN A 828 23.33 6.12 -56.45
C GLN A 828 24.33 6.78 -55.48
N GLY A 829 24.01 7.97 -54.97
CA GLY A 829 24.89 8.73 -54.09
C GLY A 829 26.08 9.40 -54.79
N ILE A 830 26.94 10.00 -53.99
CA ILE A 830 28.22 10.64 -54.36
C ILE A 830 29.37 9.91 -53.65
N GLY A 831 30.62 10.18 -54.03
CA GLY A 831 31.79 9.59 -53.35
C GLY A 831 31.94 10.14 -51.93
N ASN A 832 32.13 9.24 -50.96
CA ASN A 832 32.32 9.53 -49.54
C ASN A 832 33.79 9.47 -49.09
N ILE A 833 34.57 8.58 -49.71
CA ILE A 833 36.02 8.40 -49.50
C ILE A 833 36.58 7.65 -50.72
N ASP A 834 37.84 7.90 -51.05
CA ASP A 834 38.53 7.12 -52.08
C ASP A 834 39.12 5.82 -51.50
N LEU A 835 38.76 4.68 -52.10
CA LEU A 835 39.17 3.33 -51.70
C LEU A 835 40.15 2.68 -52.70
N SER A 836 40.65 3.42 -53.70
CA SER A 836 41.39 2.90 -54.87
C SER A 836 42.67 2.09 -54.61
N ASN A 837 43.30 2.20 -53.43
CA ASN A 837 44.64 1.66 -53.13
C ASN A 837 44.66 0.56 -52.05
N GLY A 838 43.72 -0.39 -52.06
CA GLY A 838 43.76 -1.57 -51.19
C GLY A 838 42.84 -2.70 -51.67
N GLU A 839 43.35 -3.93 -51.72
CA GLU A 839 42.51 -5.10 -51.99
C GLU A 839 41.48 -5.26 -50.85
N ASP A 840 40.21 -5.44 -51.20
CA ASP A 840 39.10 -5.67 -50.25
C ASP A 840 38.87 -4.56 -49.20
N ASN A 841 39.24 -3.31 -49.52
CA ASN A 841 39.04 -2.16 -48.62
C ASN A 841 37.59 -1.65 -48.65
N SER A 842 37.06 -1.29 -47.48
CA SER A 842 35.69 -0.80 -47.31
C SER A 842 35.61 0.29 -46.23
N VAL A 843 34.54 1.08 -46.25
CA VAL A 843 34.24 2.02 -45.17
C VAL A 843 33.75 1.25 -43.95
N VAL A 844 34.31 1.56 -42.78
CA VAL A 844 33.95 0.94 -41.50
C VAL A 844 32.97 1.82 -40.73
N SER A 845 33.19 3.14 -40.75
CA SER A 845 32.34 4.07 -40.02
C SER A 845 32.27 5.45 -40.67
N SER A 846 31.12 6.10 -40.57
CA SER A 846 30.88 7.46 -41.05
C SER A 846 29.85 8.16 -40.15
N PHE A 847 30.26 9.18 -39.40
CA PHE A 847 29.38 9.86 -38.43
C PHE A 847 29.87 11.29 -38.13
N PRO A 848 28.98 12.19 -37.66
CA PRO A 848 29.37 13.53 -37.25
C PRO A 848 30.23 13.49 -35.97
N VAL A 849 31.24 14.35 -35.92
CA VAL A 849 32.14 14.54 -34.78
C VAL A 849 32.31 16.02 -34.48
N SER A 850 32.59 16.33 -33.22
CA SER A 850 32.91 17.68 -32.74
C SER A 850 34.42 17.82 -32.48
N GLU A 851 34.89 19.06 -32.37
CA GLU A 851 36.22 19.34 -31.83
C GLU A 851 36.30 18.82 -30.37
N GLY A 852 37.46 18.33 -29.94
CA GLY A 852 37.65 17.74 -28.60
C GLY A 852 37.20 16.27 -28.46
N ASP A 853 36.42 15.73 -29.42
CA ASP A 853 36.02 14.32 -29.40
C ASP A 853 37.25 13.39 -29.48
N GLN A 854 37.19 12.24 -28.80
CA GLN A 854 38.22 11.19 -28.89
C GLN A 854 37.69 9.91 -29.51
N LEU A 855 38.45 9.32 -30.42
CA LEU A 855 38.10 8.08 -31.12
C LEU A 855 38.78 6.88 -30.48
N VAL A 856 38.09 5.75 -30.52
CA VAL A 856 38.62 4.42 -30.22
C VAL A 856 38.40 3.54 -31.46
N LEU A 857 39.48 3.05 -32.05
CA LEU A 857 39.45 2.15 -33.21
C LEU A 857 39.89 0.75 -32.80
N VAL A 858 39.24 -0.27 -33.36
CA VAL A 858 39.51 -1.67 -33.05
C VAL A 858 39.66 -2.50 -34.31
N THR A 859 40.67 -3.37 -34.34
CA THR A 859 40.91 -4.31 -35.45
C THR A 859 40.29 -5.68 -35.22
N ASP A 860 40.14 -6.48 -36.29
CA ASP A 860 39.69 -7.88 -36.19
C ASP A 860 40.64 -8.79 -35.41
N LYS A 861 41.87 -8.35 -35.16
CA LYS A 861 42.84 -9.04 -34.30
C LYS A 861 42.90 -8.51 -32.87
N GLY A 862 42.00 -7.58 -32.50
CA GLY A 862 41.88 -7.07 -31.14
C GLY A 862 42.83 -5.91 -30.79
N GLN A 863 43.59 -5.37 -31.75
CA GLN A 863 44.36 -4.15 -31.49
C GLN A 863 43.43 -2.96 -31.32
N THR A 864 43.74 -2.11 -30.34
CA THR A 864 42.95 -0.93 -29.98
C THR A 864 43.84 0.30 -29.95
N ILE A 865 43.38 1.40 -30.55
CA ILE A 865 44.05 2.71 -30.48
C ILE A 865 43.03 3.78 -30.07
N ARG A 866 43.50 4.76 -29.28
CA ARG A 866 42.77 5.97 -28.93
C ARG A 866 43.49 7.18 -29.53
N THR A 867 42.77 8.02 -30.26
CA THR A 867 43.32 9.22 -30.95
C THR A 867 42.31 10.36 -30.88
N SER A 868 42.79 11.59 -30.82
CA SER A 868 41.91 12.77 -30.87
C SER A 868 41.34 12.94 -32.28
N VAL A 869 40.07 13.31 -32.39
CA VAL A 869 39.45 13.70 -33.66
C VAL A 869 40.22 14.87 -34.30
N ASP A 870 40.84 15.73 -33.50
CA ASP A 870 41.57 16.91 -33.95
C ASP A 870 42.88 16.59 -34.69
N GLU A 871 43.46 15.42 -34.43
CA GLU A 871 44.64 14.91 -35.16
C GLU A 871 44.29 14.45 -36.58
N ILE A 872 43.01 14.24 -36.89
CA ILE A 872 42.56 13.75 -38.18
C ILE A 872 42.35 14.93 -39.13
N ARG A 873 43.07 14.92 -40.25
CA ARG A 873 43.01 16.00 -41.23
C ARG A 873 41.59 16.23 -41.75
N ILE A 874 41.25 17.51 -41.93
CA ILE A 874 40.07 17.93 -42.69
C ILE A 874 40.41 17.95 -44.19
N ALA A 875 39.66 17.19 -44.98
CA ALA A 875 39.87 17.05 -46.41
C ALA A 875 38.54 16.88 -47.15
N GLY A 876 38.59 17.06 -48.48
CA GLY A 876 37.41 16.90 -49.32
C GLY A 876 36.84 15.49 -49.29
N ARG A 877 35.54 15.34 -49.56
CA ARG A 877 34.81 14.07 -49.43
C ARG A 877 35.42 12.94 -50.27
N SER A 878 35.88 13.20 -51.48
CA SER A 878 36.40 12.16 -52.38
C SER A 878 37.90 11.96 -52.27
N THR A 879 38.51 12.37 -51.15
CA THR A 879 39.93 12.11 -50.86
C THR A 879 40.09 10.85 -50.02
N ARG A 880 41.29 10.28 -50.00
CA ARG A 880 41.64 9.11 -49.18
C ARG A 880 41.77 9.43 -47.68
N GLY A 881 42.18 10.65 -47.36
CA GLY A 881 42.49 11.06 -45.98
C GLY A 881 43.91 10.70 -45.54
N VAL A 882 44.13 10.70 -44.23
CA VAL A 882 45.41 10.39 -43.58
C VAL A 882 45.33 9.04 -42.87
N ILE A 883 46.49 8.47 -42.53
CA ILE A 883 46.53 7.24 -41.73
C ILE A 883 46.15 7.60 -40.29
N VAL A 884 45.03 7.06 -39.83
CA VAL A 884 44.55 7.18 -38.45
C VAL A 884 45.02 5.98 -37.63
N PHE A 885 45.06 4.79 -38.24
CA PHE A 885 45.57 3.57 -37.62
C PHE A 885 46.38 2.77 -38.66
N ARG A 886 47.66 2.51 -38.40
CA ARG A 886 48.45 1.56 -39.22
C ARG A 886 48.06 0.13 -38.84
N VAL A 887 47.43 -0.57 -39.77
CA VAL A 887 47.09 -2.00 -39.65
C VAL A 887 48.10 -2.86 -40.44
N ALA A 888 48.34 -4.10 -39.99
CA ALA A 888 49.16 -5.07 -40.72
C ALA A 888 48.47 -5.55 -42.02
N GLU A 889 49.20 -6.22 -42.93
CA GLU A 889 48.68 -6.66 -44.24
C GLU A 889 47.46 -7.60 -44.13
N ASP A 890 47.33 -8.35 -43.03
CA ASP A 890 46.26 -9.31 -42.76
C ASP A 890 45.37 -8.87 -41.58
N GLU A 891 45.32 -7.56 -41.31
CA GLU A 891 44.55 -6.95 -40.22
C GLU A 891 43.73 -5.78 -40.74
N ARG A 892 42.52 -5.60 -40.23
CA ARG A 892 41.65 -4.48 -40.63
C ARG A 892 40.90 -3.91 -39.45
N VAL A 893 40.62 -2.62 -39.52
CA VAL A 893 39.71 -1.94 -38.59
C VAL A 893 38.30 -2.51 -38.78
N VAL A 894 37.67 -2.94 -37.70
CA VAL A 894 36.30 -3.49 -37.70
C VAL A 894 35.31 -2.65 -36.90
N SER A 895 35.80 -1.76 -36.04
CA SER A 895 34.94 -0.91 -35.20
C SER A 895 35.59 0.43 -34.92
N VAL A 896 34.76 1.48 -34.88
CA VAL A 896 35.13 2.84 -34.50
C VAL A 896 34.05 3.37 -33.56
N SER A 897 34.45 3.92 -32.41
CA SER A 897 33.56 4.58 -31.45
C SER A 897 34.17 5.93 -31.03
N TRP A 898 33.37 6.87 -30.53
CA TRP A 898 33.86 8.16 -30.03
C TRP A 898 33.36 8.47 -28.61
N MET A 899 34.09 9.34 -27.91
CA MET A 899 33.78 9.87 -26.59
C MET A 899 33.80 11.40 -26.67
N GLY A 900 32.75 12.06 -26.17
CA GLY A 900 32.68 13.51 -26.09
C GLY A 900 33.53 14.10 -24.95
N GLU A 901 33.95 15.34 -25.11
CA GLU A 901 34.64 16.12 -24.08
C GLU A 901 33.66 16.44 -22.94
N THR A 902 34.11 16.31 -21.69
CA THR A 902 33.28 16.63 -20.51
C THR A 902 33.52 18.09 -20.19
N GLU A 903 32.48 18.93 -20.18
CA GLU A 903 32.60 20.35 -19.81
C GLU A 903 33.21 20.45 -18.40
N GLU A 904 34.47 20.87 -18.31
CA GLU A 904 35.08 21.33 -17.07
C GLU A 904 34.59 22.76 -16.85
N GLU A 905 33.62 22.94 -15.95
CA GLU A 905 33.22 24.27 -15.49
C GLU A 905 34.39 24.93 -14.75
N ASP A 906 34.84 26.06 -15.30
CA ASP A 906 35.86 26.97 -14.76
C ASP A 906 35.36 27.59 -13.43
N GLU A 907 35.72 26.99 -12.29
CA GLU A 907 35.52 27.62 -10.98
C GLU A 907 36.72 28.52 -10.63
N GLY A 908 36.44 29.81 -10.58
CA GLY A 908 37.37 30.92 -10.39
C GLY A 908 38.17 30.90 -9.09
N GLU A 909 39.36 31.49 -9.20
CA GLU A 909 40.32 31.72 -8.12
C GLU A 909 39.77 32.66 -7.05
N ASP A 910 39.64 32.15 -5.82
CA ASP A 910 39.79 32.98 -4.62
C ASP A 910 40.74 32.26 -3.66
N ALA A 911 42.01 32.70 -3.68
CA ALA A 911 43.08 32.19 -2.84
C ALA A 911 43.09 32.89 -1.47
N ALA A 912 42.93 32.13 -0.39
CA ALA A 912 43.36 32.51 0.95
C ALA A 912 44.56 31.64 1.37
N PRO A 913 45.57 32.19 2.06
CA PRO A 913 46.90 31.61 2.11
C PRO A 913 47.04 30.49 3.16
N GLU A 914 47.84 29.48 2.82
CA GLU A 914 48.30 28.43 3.74
C GLU A 914 49.28 28.96 4.79
N PRO A 915 49.33 28.38 6.01
CA PRO A 915 50.48 28.49 6.89
C PRO A 915 51.56 27.45 6.51
N ALA A 916 52.81 27.89 6.58
CA ALA A 916 54.04 27.19 6.19
C ALA A 916 54.32 25.89 6.99
N PRO A 917 55.15 24.97 6.44
CA PRO A 917 55.45 23.67 7.05
C PRO A 917 56.55 23.78 8.11
N GLY A 918 56.31 23.13 9.26
CA GLY A 918 57.32 22.84 10.26
C GLY A 918 57.89 21.44 10.03
N ASP A 919 59.16 21.40 9.67
CA ASP A 919 60.03 20.24 9.58
C ASP A 919 60.35 19.72 11.00
N GLU A 920 60.30 18.39 11.21
CA GLU A 920 61.44 17.62 11.72
C GLU A 920 61.06 16.15 12.05
N ASN A 921 61.92 15.28 11.54
CA ASN A 921 62.02 13.83 11.73
C ASN A 921 62.08 13.39 13.20
N VAL A 922 61.74 12.11 13.47
CA VAL A 922 62.70 11.05 13.90
C VAL A 922 61.94 9.80 14.40
N GLU A 923 62.21 8.70 13.71
CA GLU A 923 62.39 7.29 14.09
C GLU A 923 61.43 6.49 15.02
N GLU A 924 61.14 5.31 14.47
CA GLU A 924 60.86 4.00 15.06
C GLU A 924 61.32 3.75 16.51
N THR A 925 60.40 3.20 17.31
CA THR A 925 60.69 2.01 18.13
C THR A 925 59.44 1.14 18.23
N GLY A 926 59.60 -0.16 18.01
CA GLY A 926 58.53 -1.16 18.07
C GLY A 926 58.06 -1.53 19.48
N GLY A 927 56.96 -2.27 19.52
CA GLY A 927 56.42 -2.92 20.71
C GLY A 927 55.11 -3.63 20.41
N THR A 928 55.20 -4.94 20.18
CA THR A 928 54.10 -5.91 20.30
C THR A 928 53.65 -6.02 21.76
N GLU A 929 52.34 -6.04 22.04
CA GLU A 929 51.68 -7.11 22.81
C GLU A 929 50.15 -6.93 22.96
N GLU A 930 49.54 -8.07 23.26
CA GLU A 930 48.15 -8.54 23.28
C GLU A 930 47.09 -7.85 24.18
N ALA A 931 45.83 -8.13 23.80
CA ALA A 931 44.66 -8.49 24.63
C ALA A 931 43.92 -7.48 25.52
N GLY A 932 42.59 -7.43 25.30
CA GLY A 932 41.58 -7.53 26.36
C GLY A 932 40.82 -6.26 26.77
N GLU A 933 39.67 -6.00 26.14
CA GLU A 933 38.31 -6.04 26.74
C GLU A 933 37.23 -5.80 25.67
#